data_AF-A0ABD2ZA36-F1
#
_entry.id   AF-A0ABD2ZA36-F1
#
_cell.length_a   1.000
_cell.length_b   1.000
_cell.length_c   1.000
_cell.angle_alpha   90.00
_cell.angle_beta   90.00
_cell.angle_gamma   90.00
#
_symmetry.space_group_name_H-M   'P 1'
#
loop_
_entity.id
_entity.type
_entity.pdbx_description
1 polymer ?
#
loop_
_entity_poly.entity_id
_entity_poly.type
_entity_poly.pdbx_seq_one_letter_code
_entity_poly.pdbx_strand_id
1 'polypeptide(L)'
;MAGKGSMDEFLKECGQSGDAAYSAFRSLLDRLDDPKTRKDARIFLSDLQKRFDTNEASEKCLQTYHFRIADIFLEQCEGFQMRKKLTMMVIPSIFIPEDWSFTFYEGLNRHPDSIFKDRTVAELGCGNGWISIAIAEKWSPLKVYGLDINPRAVKVSWINLYLNALDENGELIYDGEKKTLLDRVEFHESDLLSYCKDHKIELERIVGCIPQILNPNPDAMSKLITEYASEEFLHSLSNYCALQGFVEDQFGLGLIARAVEEGIDVIKPMGIMIFNMGGRPGQAVCKRLFERRGLRVTKLWQTKVLQAADTDISALVEIEKNSPHRFEFFMGLVGDQPICARTAWAYGKAGGRISHALSVYSCQLRQPNQVKRIFEFLKNGFHDISNSLDLSFEDDSVADEKIPFLAYLASVLKENSFLPYEPPAGSKRFRNLIARFMKTYHHIPLTADNVVVFPSRTVAIENVLRLFSPRLAIVDEHLTRNLPRQWLTSLKVENAETCKNLEEVITVIEAPRQSDLMVELIKKLKPHLVVTGIADFESITSSAFEYLLDTTREIGSRLFIDISDHFELSSLPNSNGVLKYLAGTPLPSHAAIICGLLKNQVYSDLEVAFVISEEETVFKALSKTVELLQGNTALISQYYYGCLFHELLAFQLTDRHPAVERGAQKEKASEMIGFSSSAISVLDHAELSITEADNSPLIHMDADQTFLPIPTSVKAAIFESFSRQNIVESETDITSGISQFVGSSYGFPTDSSTEFLYADCPLALFNKLVLCCLQEGGTMCFPAGSNGNFVSAAKFLKADIVNIPTNSEVGFKLTEKTLARVFEDVNKPWIYISGPTVNPTGLIYSNEEIKDILSVCAKFGARVIIDTSFSGVEYNNHWGGWELKATLAALTSPAKPSFCVSLLGGLFLKMLTGGLSFGFLTLNQPSLVDAFHSFPGLSKPHSTIKYTVKKLLDLREQKGGSLLNSVGGQEKFLETRYKSFKETLQNCGWEVLEAQAGISMVAKPSAYLGKVIKISENSATWETKLDDSNIREAMLRSTGLCINSASWTGIPGYCRFTIALEDGEFERALNCIVKFQKAFGN
;
A
#
# COMPACT_ATOMS: atom_id res chain seq x y z
N MET A 1 -26.29 -58.69 -29.59
CA MET A 1 -27.69 -58.43 -29.96
C MET A 1 -28.54 -58.47 -28.69
N ALA A 2 -28.86 -57.29 -28.15
CA ALA A 2 -29.88 -57.09 -27.12
C ALA A 2 -30.41 -55.65 -27.30
N GLY A 3 -31.71 -55.51 -27.53
CA GLY A 3 -32.47 -54.26 -27.41
C GLY A 3 -32.32 -53.18 -28.48
N LYS A 4 -32.73 -53.41 -29.74
CA LYS A 4 -33.31 -52.31 -30.54
C LYS A 4 -34.70 -52.03 -29.94
N GLY A 5 -34.79 -51.14 -28.96
CA GLY A 5 -36.09 -50.62 -28.52
C GLY A 5 -36.78 -49.96 -29.71
N SER A 6 -38.07 -50.24 -29.91
CA SER A 6 -38.86 -49.58 -30.94
C SER A 6 -38.89 -48.06 -30.69
N MET A 7 -38.86 -47.23 -31.73
CA MET A 7 -39.02 -45.76 -31.62
C MET A 7 -40.27 -45.39 -30.80
N ASP A 8 -41.33 -46.21 -30.88
CA ASP A 8 -42.56 -46.02 -30.10
C ASP A 8 -42.39 -46.35 -28.62
N GLU A 9 -41.52 -47.30 -28.27
CA GLU A 9 -41.19 -47.61 -26.87
C GLU A 9 -40.38 -46.47 -26.24
N PHE A 10 -39.42 -45.92 -26.98
CA PHE A 10 -38.64 -44.76 -26.54
C PHE A 10 -39.54 -43.54 -26.27
N LEU A 11 -40.45 -43.22 -27.20
CA LEU A 11 -41.40 -42.11 -27.02
C LEU A 11 -42.40 -42.37 -25.89
N LYS A 12 -42.83 -43.62 -25.70
CA LYS A 12 -43.71 -44.00 -24.60
C LYS A 12 -43.02 -43.86 -23.23
N GLU A 13 -41.71 -44.12 -23.17
CA GLU A 13 -40.89 -43.88 -21.97
C GLU A 13 -40.74 -42.36 -21.72
N CYS A 14 -40.41 -41.60 -22.76
CA CYS A 14 -40.28 -40.13 -22.65
C CYS A 14 -41.58 -39.44 -22.21
N GLY A 15 -42.75 -39.93 -22.65
CA GLY A 15 -44.04 -39.35 -22.30
C GLY A 15 -44.50 -39.57 -20.85
N GLN A 16 -43.73 -40.28 -20.02
CA GLN A 16 -44.09 -40.51 -18.60
C GLN A 16 -43.80 -39.31 -17.72
N SER A 17 -42.65 -38.67 -17.91
CA SER A 17 -42.19 -37.46 -17.24
C SER A 17 -40.92 -36.94 -17.91
N GLY A 18 -40.53 -35.68 -17.68
CA GLY A 18 -39.25 -35.18 -18.20
C GLY A 18 -38.02 -35.86 -17.58
N ASP A 19 -38.12 -36.37 -16.35
CA ASP A 19 -37.09 -37.23 -15.74
C ASP A 19 -36.91 -38.56 -16.49
N ALA A 20 -38.01 -39.19 -16.93
CA ALA A 20 -37.98 -40.40 -17.74
C ALA A 20 -37.39 -40.11 -19.14
N ALA A 21 -37.80 -39.00 -19.76
CA ALA A 21 -37.21 -38.54 -21.02
C ALA A 21 -35.70 -38.29 -20.90
N TYR A 22 -35.25 -37.57 -19.87
CA TYR A 22 -33.83 -37.35 -19.60
C TYR A 22 -33.06 -38.67 -19.41
N SER A 23 -33.62 -39.63 -18.65
CA SER A 23 -33.02 -40.95 -18.43
C SER A 23 -32.87 -41.76 -19.72
N ALA A 24 -33.87 -41.68 -20.61
CA ALA A 24 -33.82 -42.30 -21.92
C ALA A 24 -32.73 -41.67 -22.81
N PHE A 25 -32.61 -40.33 -22.82
CA PHE A 25 -31.56 -39.63 -23.54
C PHE A 25 -30.16 -39.85 -22.95
N ARG A 26 -30.03 -40.00 -21.63
CA ARG A 26 -28.76 -40.39 -20.99
C ARG A 26 -28.30 -41.77 -21.45
N SER A 27 -29.21 -42.73 -21.48
CA SER A 27 -28.91 -44.08 -22.00
C SER A 27 -28.51 -44.04 -23.49
N LEU A 28 -29.09 -43.11 -24.26
CA LEU A 28 -28.71 -42.88 -25.65
C LEU A 28 -27.33 -42.21 -25.77
N LEU A 29 -27.00 -41.28 -24.86
CA LEU A 29 -25.67 -40.67 -24.79
C LEU A 29 -24.58 -41.70 -24.50
N ASP A 30 -24.79 -42.65 -23.59
CA ASP A 30 -23.83 -43.73 -23.32
C ASP A 30 -23.52 -44.55 -24.59
N ARG A 31 -24.53 -44.72 -25.47
CA ARG A 31 -24.36 -45.36 -26.79
C ARG A 31 -23.69 -44.46 -27.82
N LEU A 32 -23.88 -43.14 -27.73
CA LEU A 32 -23.14 -42.19 -28.57
C LEU A 32 -21.66 -42.13 -28.17
N ASP A 33 -21.35 -42.25 -26.88
CA ASP A 33 -19.99 -42.24 -26.38
C ASP A 33 -19.20 -43.47 -26.81
N ASP A 34 -19.80 -44.67 -26.82
CA ASP A 34 -19.16 -45.89 -27.29
C ASP A 34 -18.99 -45.91 -28.83
N PRO A 35 -17.75 -45.90 -29.37
CA PRO A 35 -17.51 -45.93 -30.82
C PRO A 35 -18.16 -47.10 -31.55
N LYS A 36 -18.43 -48.22 -30.86
CA LYS A 36 -19.07 -49.41 -31.46
C LYS A 36 -20.57 -49.22 -31.68
N THR A 37 -21.23 -48.38 -30.90
CA THR A 37 -22.69 -48.20 -30.94
C THR A 37 -23.11 -46.78 -31.38
N ARG A 38 -22.14 -45.86 -31.47
CA ARG A 38 -22.31 -44.45 -31.87
C ARG A 38 -23.05 -44.27 -33.18
N LYS A 39 -22.67 -45.03 -34.22
CA LYS A 39 -23.28 -44.92 -35.56
C LYS A 39 -24.79 -45.19 -35.51
N ASP A 40 -25.17 -46.31 -34.90
CA ASP A 40 -26.57 -46.70 -34.76
C ASP A 40 -27.37 -45.74 -33.87
N ALA A 41 -26.75 -45.21 -32.81
CA ALA A 41 -27.37 -44.20 -31.94
C ALA A 41 -27.59 -42.86 -32.66
N ARG A 42 -26.66 -42.43 -33.51
CA ARG A 42 -26.80 -41.22 -34.32
C ARG A 42 -27.88 -41.35 -35.41
N ILE A 43 -27.96 -42.51 -36.06
CA ILE A 43 -29.04 -42.82 -37.02
C ILE A 43 -30.39 -42.76 -36.31
N PHE A 44 -30.50 -43.36 -35.12
CA PHE A 44 -31.72 -43.29 -34.31
C PHE A 44 -32.14 -41.83 -34.00
N LEU A 45 -31.19 -40.95 -33.66
CA LEU A 45 -31.49 -39.52 -33.47
C LEU A 45 -31.98 -38.82 -34.76
N SER A 46 -31.42 -39.16 -35.93
CA SER A 46 -31.92 -38.65 -37.22
C SER A 46 -33.38 -39.05 -37.45
N ASP A 47 -33.71 -40.31 -37.20
CA ASP A 47 -35.05 -40.85 -37.38
C ASP A 47 -36.05 -40.22 -36.38
N LEU A 48 -35.60 -39.98 -35.14
CA LEU A 48 -36.37 -39.28 -34.12
C LEU A 48 -36.69 -37.83 -34.54
N GLN A 49 -35.71 -37.11 -35.11
CA GLN A 49 -35.91 -35.75 -35.62
C GLN A 49 -36.91 -35.73 -36.79
N LYS A 50 -36.78 -36.65 -37.75
CA LYS A 50 -37.67 -36.74 -38.94
C LYS A 50 -39.13 -37.00 -38.58
N ARG A 51 -39.39 -37.58 -37.40
CA ARG A 51 -40.75 -37.83 -36.90
C ARG A 51 -41.49 -36.56 -36.46
N PHE A 52 -40.76 -35.48 -36.17
CA PHE A 52 -41.30 -34.20 -35.71
C PHE A 52 -40.73 -33.04 -36.55
N ASP A 53 -40.90 -33.13 -37.87
CA ASP A 53 -40.26 -32.27 -38.88
C ASP A 53 -40.89 -30.86 -39.04
N THR A 54 -42.07 -30.63 -38.47
CA THR A 54 -42.75 -29.32 -38.48
C THR A 54 -42.63 -28.60 -37.13
N ASN A 55 -42.60 -27.27 -37.15
CA ASN A 55 -42.53 -26.47 -35.92
C ASN A 55 -43.68 -26.77 -34.93
N GLU A 56 -44.90 -26.94 -35.44
CA GLU A 56 -46.07 -27.31 -34.62
C GLU A 56 -45.94 -28.70 -34.00
N ALA A 57 -45.37 -29.68 -34.74
CA ALA A 57 -45.11 -31.01 -34.21
C ALA A 57 -43.99 -31.00 -33.16
N SER A 58 -42.98 -30.14 -33.35
CA SER A 58 -41.85 -29.96 -32.42
C SER A 58 -42.28 -29.30 -31.10
N GLU A 59 -43.20 -28.32 -31.12
CA GLU A 59 -43.78 -27.74 -29.89
C GLU A 59 -44.67 -28.75 -29.15
N LYS A 60 -45.50 -29.51 -29.87
CA LYS A 60 -46.28 -30.61 -29.29
C LYS A 60 -45.37 -31.70 -28.71
N CYS A 61 -44.20 -31.94 -29.31
CA CYS A 61 -43.20 -32.88 -28.81
C CYS A 61 -42.67 -32.44 -27.44
N LEU A 62 -42.36 -31.16 -27.24
CA LEU A 62 -41.92 -30.66 -25.93
C LEU A 62 -43.00 -30.83 -24.86
N GLN A 63 -44.26 -30.58 -25.21
CA GLN A 63 -45.40 -30.71 -24.28
C GLN A 63 -45.75 -32.17 -23.94
N THR A 64 -45.61 -33.09 -24.91
CA THR A 64 -46.08 -34.48 -24.78
C THR A 64 -44.97 -35.45 -24.38
N TYR A 65 -43.74 -35.22 -24.85
CA TYR A 65 -42.59 -36.11 -24.68
C TYR A 65 -41.41 -35.44 -23.96
N HIS A 66 -41.56 -34.19 -23.49
CA HIS A 66 -40.56 -33.48 -22.69
C HIS A 66 -39.20 -33.28 -23.38
N PHE A 67 -39.16 -33.20 -24.70
CA PHE A 67 -37.98 -32.75 -25.45
C PHE A 67 -38.37 -32.10 -26.78
N ARG A 68 -37.47 -31.29 -27.34
CA ARG A 68 -37.59 -30.69 -28.66
C ARG A 68 -36.25 -30.72 -29.38
N ILE A 69 -36.26 -31.13 -30.64
CA ILE A 69 -35.12 -31.00 -31.56
C ILE A 69 -35.48 -29.93 -32.59
N ALA A 70 -34.65 -28.90 -32.71
CA ALA A 70 -34.88 -27.80 -33.64
C ALA A 70 -33.55 -27.28 -34.22
N ASP A 71 -33.64 -26.66 -35.39
CA ASP A 71 -32.49 -26.06 -36.05
C ASP A 71 -32.32 -24.58 -35.64
N ILE A 72 -31.08 -24.17 -35.38
CA ILE A 72 -30.66 -22.78 -35.21
C ILE A 72 -29.89 -22.37 -36.46
N PHE A 73 -30.27 -21.26 -37.09
CA PHE A 73 -29.62 -20.75 -38.30
C PHE A 73 -28.56 -19.71 -37.94
N LEU A 74 -27.34 -19.87 -38.49
CA LEU A 74 -26.18 -19.06 -38.09
C LEU A 74 -25.90 -17.86 -39.02
N GLU A 75 -26.32 -17.88 -40.29
CA GLU A 75 -26.06 -16.81 -41.27
C GLU A 75 -27.22 -16.60 -42.27
N GLN A 76 -27.34 -15.37 -42.80
CA GLN A 76 -28.30 -14.98 -43.85
C GLN A 76 -27.64 -14.67 -45.22
N CYS A 77 -26.34 -14.86 -45.43
CA CYS A 77 -25.66 -14.52 -46.69
C CYS A 77 -25.20 -15.73 -47.52
N GLU A 78 -25.30 -15.63 -48.84
CA GLU A 78 -24.82 -16.61 -49.82
C GLU A 78 -23.33 -16.40 -50.13
N GLY A 79 -22.44 -17.17 -49.51
CA GLY A 79 -21.04 -17.23 -49.93
C GLY A 79 -20.11 -17.90 -48.92
N PHE A 80 -19.34 -18.89 -49.39
CA PHE A 80 -18.37 -19.75 -48.69
C PHE A 80 -18.93 -20.92 -47.85
N GLN A 81 -18.18 -22.04 -47.86
CA GLN A 81 -18.52 -23.37 -47.35
C GLN A 81 -18.62 -23.43 -45.81
N MET A 82 -19.50 -22.65 -45.20
CA MET A 82 -19.81 -22.75 -43.77
C MET A 82 -21.18 -23.39 -43.53
N ARG A 83 -21.30 -24.09 -42.40
CA ARG A 83 -22.53 -24.78 -42.01
C ARG A 83 -23.62 -23.77 -41.67
N LYS A 84 -24.72 -23.80 -42.43
CA LYS A 84 -25.81 -22.82 -42.34
C LYS A 84 -26.70 -22.98 -41.09
N LYS A 85 -26.68 -24.16 -40.46
CA LYS A 85 -27.55 -24.51 -39.33
C LYS A 85 -26.89 -25.46 -38.32
N LEU A 86 -27.28 -25.34 -37.05
CA LEU A 86 -26.99 -26.30 -35.99
C LEU A 86 -28.28 -26.99 -35.55
N THR A 87 -28.26 -28.31 -35.45
CA THR A 87 -29.39 -29.08 -34.93
C THR A 87 -29.23 -29.28 -33.43
N MET A 88 -30.18 -28.77 -32.65
CA MET A 88 -30.09 -28.70 -31.19
C MET A 88 -31.29 -29.35 -30.52
N MET A 89 -31.02 -30.18 -29.52
CA MET A 89 -31.99 -30.74 -28.59
C MET A 89 -32.08 -29.88 -27.33
N VAL A 90 -33.30 -29.69 -26.83
CA VAL A 90 -33.60 -29.04 -25.54
C VAL A 90 -34.64 -29.87 -24.78
N ILE A 91 -34.56 -29.84 -23.45
CA ILE A 91 -35.51 -30.45 -22.50
C ILE A 91 -36.01 -29.38 -21.51
N PRO A 92 -37.14 -29.57 -20.80
CA PRO A 92 -37.73 -28.57 -19.90
C PRO A 92 -36.77 -28.00 -18.83
N SER A 93 -35.84 -28.81 -18.33
CA SER A 93 -34.87 -28.41 -17.30
C SER A 93 -33.69 -27.56 -17.81
N ILE A 94 -33.69 -27.15 -19.08
CA ILE A 94 -32.63 -26.33 -19.70
C ILE A 94 -33.28 -25.18 -20.47
N PHE A 95 -32.58 -24.05 -20.53
CA PHE A 95 -33.02 -22.88 -21.26
C PHE A 95 -33.03 -23.08 -22.79
N ILE A 96 -34.04 -22.53 -23.45
CA ILE A 96 -34.14 -22.53 -24.92
C ILE A 96 -33.37 -21.32 -25.47
N PRO A 97 -32.60 -21.46 -26.55
CA PRO A 97 -31.94 -20.31 -27.20
C PRO A 97 -32.95 -19.22 -27.58
N GLU A 98 -32.71 -18.01 -27.06
CA GLU A 98 -33.54 -16.82 -27.23
C GLU A 98 -32.68 -15.55 -27.38
N ASP A 99 -33.33 -14.37 -27.35
CA ASP A 99 -32.74 -13.05 -27.59
C ASP A 99 -31.42 -12.81 -26.84
N TRP A 100 -31.28 -13.28 -25.59
CA TRP A 100 -30.02 -13.16 -24.83
C TRP A 100 -28.85 -13.86 -25.53
N SER A 101 -29.06 -15.13 -25.87
CA SER A 101 -28.03 -15.96 -26.50
C SER A 101 -27.76 -15.53 -27.96
N PHE A 102 -28.79 -15.08 -28.68
CA PHE A 102 -28.63 -14.55 -30.04
C PHE A 102 -27.86 -13.23 -30.05
N THR A 103 -28.22 -12.29 -29.16
CA THR A 103 -27.49 -11.03 -28.98
C THR A 103 -26.02 -11.30 -28.65
N PHE A 104 -25.76 -12.30 -27.80
CA PHE A 104 -24.40 -12.66 -27.44
C PHE A 104 -23.59 -13.13 -28.66
N TYR A 105 -24.13 -14.08 -29.42
CA TYR A 105 -23.49 -14.58 -30.65
C TYR A 105 -23.31 -13.49 -31.72
N GLU A 106 -24.28 -12.59 -31.89
CA GLU A 106 -24.14 -11.39 -32.75
C GLU A 106 -22.97 -10.52 -32.31
N GLY A 107 -22.78 -10.32 -31.00
CA GLY A 107 -21.64 -9.61 -30.45
C GLY A 107 -20.30 -10.31 -30.72
N LEU A 108 -20.25 -11.65 -30.59
CA LEU A 108 -19.07 -12.43 -30.94
C LEU A 108 -18.69 -12.27 -32.42
N ASN A 109 -19.69 -12.19 -33.31
CA ASN A 109 -19.49 -11.96 -34.75
C ASN A 109 -18.95 -10.56 -35.10
N ARG A 110 -18.85 -9.63 -34.16
CA ARG A 110 -18.25 -8.29 -34.41
C ARG A 110 -16.71 -8.31 -34.37
N HIS A 111 -16.09 -9.40 -33.91
CA HIS A 111 -14.65 -9.56 -33.95
C HIS A 111 -14.14 -10.09 -35.30
N PRO A 112 -12.85 -9.89 -35.64
CA PRO A 112 -12.24 -10.52 -36.81
C PRO A 112 -12.28 -12.05 -36.71
N ASP A 113 -12.32 -12.75 -37.85
CA ASP A 113 -12.39 -14.22 -37.91
C ASP A 113 -11.23 -14.95 -37.20
N SER A 114 -10.11 -14.27 -36.94
CA SER A 114 -8.98 -14.83 -36.19
C SER A 114 -9.16 -14.85 -34.67
N ILE A 115 -10.29 -14.35 -34.13
CA ILE A 115 -10.46 -14.13 -32.69
C ILE A 115 -10.35 -15.41 -31.86
N PHE A 116 -10.96 -16.51 -32.30
CA PHE A 116 -10.93 -17.81 -31.63
C PHE A 116 -10.01 -18.83 -32.30
N LYS A 117 -9.48 -18.55 -33.50
CA LYS A 117 -8.64 -19.48 -34.24
C LYS A 117 -7.40 -19.90 -33.45
N ASP A 118 -7.18 -21.22 -33.37
CA ASP A 118 -6.08 -21.85 -32.64
C ASP A 118 -6.02 -21.48 -31.14
N ARG A 119 -7.13 -20.98 -30.57
CA ARG A 119 -7.20 -20.59 -29.15
C ARG A 119 -7.83 -21.66 -28.28
N THR A 120 -7.42 -21.69 -27.02
CA THR A 120 -8.15 -22.37 -25.95
C THR A 120 -9.23 -21.45 -25.38
N VAL A 121 -10.49 -21.88 -25.44
CA VAL A 121 -11.68 -21.09 -25.10
C VAL A 121 -12.46 -21.78 -23.98
N ALA A 122 -12.99 -21.01 -23.02
CA ALA A 122 -14.06 -21.49 -22.13
C ALA A 122 -15.34 -20.69 -22.35
N GLU A 123 -16.47 -21.38 -22.44
CA GLU A 123 -17.81 -20.79 -22.39
C GLU A 123 -18.43 -21.03 -21.01
N LEU A 124 -18.84 -19.94 -20.34
CA LEU A 124 -19.54 -19.97 -19.06
C LEU A 124 -21.05 -19.91 -19.29
N GLY A 125 -21.78 -20.88 -18.72
CA GLY A 125 -23.22 -21.03 -18.89
C GLY A 125 -23.57 -21.55 -20.29
N CYS A 126 -22.92 -22.63 -20.72
CA CYS A 126 -23.07 -23.13 -22.08
C CYS A 126 -24.49 -23.65 -22.39
N GLY A 127 -25.32 -23.93 -21.38
CA GLY A 127 -26.70 -24.38 -21.54
C GLY A 127 -26.77 -25.67 -22.35
N ASN A 128 -27.39 -25.61 -23.53
CA ASN A 128 -27.47 -26.75 -24.45
C ASN A 128 -26.26 -26.90 -25.39
N GLY A 129 -25.24 -26.05 -25.25
CA GLY A 129 -23.95 -26.13 -25.94
C GLY A 129 -23.89 -25.46 -27.32
N TRP A 130 -24.96 -24.79 -27.77
CA TRP A 130 -25.04 -24.30 -29.15
C TRP A 130 -23.97 -23.26 -29.51
N ILE A 131 -23.64 -22.34 -28.60
CA ILE A 131 -22.62 -21.30 -28.83
C ILE A 131 -21.23 -21.93 -28.86
N SER A 132 -20.89 -22.83 -27.93
CA SER A 132 -19.64 -23.61 -27.97
C SER A 132 -19.44 -24.31 -29.32
N ILE A 133 -20.48 -24.96 -29.83
CA ILE A 133 -20.46 -25.65 -31.12
C ILE A 133 -20.33 -24.64 -32.27
N ALA A 134 -21.09 -23.53 -32.23
CA ALA A 134 -21.00 -22.47 -33.24
C ALA A 134 -19.60 -21.83 -33.28
N ILE A 135 -18.97 -21.65 -32.11
CA ILE A 135 -17.61 -21.13 -32.01
C ILE A 135 -16.63 -22.07 -32.69
N ALA A 136 -16.75 -23.37 -32.41
CA ALA A 136 -15.88 -24.40 -32.98
C ALA A 136 -16.00 -24.51 -34.50
N GLU A 137 -17.24 -24.47 -35.01
CA GLU A 137 -17.56 -24.55 -36.43
C GLU A 137 -17.03 -23.35 -37.22
N LYS A 138 -17.26 -22.14 -36.71
CA LYS A 138 -16.96 -20.90 -37.44
C LYS A 138 -15.48 -20.52 -37.40
N TRP A 139 -14.83 -20.65 -36.23
CA TRP A 139 -13.52 -20.04 -36.02
C TRP A 139 -12.37 -21.02 -35.79
N SER A 140 -12.62 -22.33 -35.87
CA SER A 140 -11.57 -23.38 -35.75
C SER A 140 -10.63 -23.18 -34.54
N PRO A 141 -11.15 -23.08 -33.30
CA PRO A 141 -10.34 -23.00 -32.09
C PRO A 141 -9.55 -24.28 -31.83
N LEU A 142 -8.48 -24.17 -31.02
CA LEU A 142 -7.73 -25.36 -30.59
C LEU A 142 -8.62 -26.25 -29.72
N LYS A 143 -9.32 -25.64 -28.76
CA LYS A 143 -10.25 -26.32 -27.85
C LYS A 143 -11.28 -25.34 -27.29
N VAL A 144 -12.52 -25.80 -27.11
CA VAL A 144 -13.62 -25.10 -26.42
C VAL A 144 -14.09 -25.97 -25.27
N TYR A 145 -14.05 -25.41 -24.06
CA TYR A 145 -14.63 -26.00 -22.86
C TYR A 145 -15.97 -25.32 -22.56
N GLY A 146 -17.08 -25.99 -22.84
CA GLY A 146 -18.39 -25.54 -22.42
C GLY A 146 -18.65 -25.93 -20.96
N LEU A 147 -18.88 -24.93 -20.12
CA LEU A 147 -19.00 -25.09 -18.67
C LEU A 147 -20.41 -24.70 -18.23
N ASP A 148 -21.07 -25.60 -17.49
CA ASP A 148 -22.38 -25.33 -16.92
C ASP A 148 -22.51 -25.97 -15.53
N ILE A 149 -23.23 -25.30 -14.64
CA ILE A 149 -23.50 -25.79 -13.29
C ILE A 149 -24.67 -26.80 -13.28
N ASN A 150 -25.52 -26.78 -14.31
CA ASN A 150 -26.63 -27.72 -14.46
C ASN A 150 -26.13 -29.03 -15.11
N PRO A 151 -26.10 -30.16 -14.37
CA PRO A 151 -25.59 -31.42 -14.91
C PRO A 151 -26.40 -31.94 -16.11
N ARG A 152 -27.71 -31.66 -16.17
CA ARG A 152 -28.54 -32.04 -17.34
C ARG A 152 -28.15 -31.23 -18.58
N ALA A 153 -27.78 -29.97 -18.40
CA ALA A 153 -27.32 -29.08 -19.47
C ALA A 153 -26.04 -29.61 -20.14
N VAL A 154 -25.08 -30.06 -19.33
CA VAL A 154 -23.84 -30.68 -19.80
C VAL A 154 -24.11 -31.96 -20.62
N LYS A 155 -24.97 -32.85 -20.13
CA LYS A 155 -25.31 -34.10 -20.86
C LYS A 155 -26.02 -33.83 -22.18
N VAL A 156 -26.95 -32.88 -22.20
CA VAL A 156 -27.63 -32.48 -23.44
C VAL A 156 -26.65 -31.80 -24.41
N SER A 157 -25.70 -31.02 -23.91
CA SER A 157 -24.65 -30.42 -24.74
C SER A 157 -23.78 -31.47 -25.44
N TRP A 158 -23.44 -32.58 -24.77
CA TRP A 158 -22.77 -33.72 -25.41
C TRP A 158 -23.62 -34.37 -26.51
N ILE A 159 -24.92 -34.59 -26.27
CA ILE A 159 -25.83 -35.12 -27.31
C ILE A 159 -25.86 -34.17 -28.52
N ASN A 160 -25.94 -32.86 -28.27
CA ASN A 160 -25.93 -31.84 -29.30
C ASN A 160 -24.60 -31.77 -30.05
N LEU A 161 -23.48 -32.02 -29.38
CA LEU A 161 -22.19 -32.16 -30.04
C LEU A 161 -22.20 -33.31 -31.03
N TYR A 162 -22.72 -34.49 -30.66
CA TYR A 162 -22.83 -35.62 -31.56
C TYR A 162 -23.80 -35.40 -32.72
N LEU A 163 -24.92 -34.70 -32.49
CA LEU A 163 -25.87 -34.31 -33.55
C LEU A 163 -25.19 -33.51 -34.65
N ASN A 164 -24.21 -32.68 -34.29
CA ASN A 164 -23.51 -31.81 -35.22
C ASN A 164 -22.16 -32.38 -35.67
N ALA A 165 -21.49 -33.22 -34.89
CA ALA A 165 -20.20 -33.81 -35.27
C ALA A 165 -20.32 -34.98 -36.27
N LEU A 166 -21.51 -35.58 -36.36
CA LEU A 166 -21.80 -36.73 -37.20
C LEU A 166 -22.91 -36.40 -38.21
N ASP A 167 -22.79 -36.92 -39.43
CA ASP A 167 -23.84 -36.82 -40.44
C ASP A 167 -25.05 -37.71 -40.11
N GLU A 168 -26.08 -37.68 -40.97
CA GLU A 168 -27.30 -38.49 -40.75
C GLU A 168 -27.05 -40.01 -40.78
N ASN A 169 -25.96 -40.45 -41.40
CA ASN A 169 -25.54 -41.85 -41.48
C ASN A 169 -24.63 -42.25 -40.30
N GLY A 170 -24.28 -41.31 -39.42
CA GLY A 170 -23.38 -41.53 -38.29
C GLY A 170 -21.88 -41.52 -38.65
N GLU A 171 -21.51 -40.93 -39.80
CA GLU A 171 -20.12 -40.71 -40.20
C GLU A 171 -19.60 -39.37 -39.68
N LEU A 172 -18.29 -39.28 -39.39
CA LEU A 172 -17.67 -38.06 -38.85
C LEU A 172 -17.62 -36.94 -39.89
N ILE A 173 -17.94 -35.72 -39.45
CA ILE A 173 -17.82 -34.51 -40.25
C ILE A 173 -16.47 -33.86 -39.93
N TYR A 174 -15.66 -33.66 -40.96
CA TYR A 174 -14.34 -33.05 -40.87
C TYR A 174 -14.37 -31.61 -41.38
N ASP A 175 -13.67 -30.74 -40.67
CA ASP A 175 -13.39 -29.37 -41.11
C ASP A 175 -12.20 -29.30 -42.08
N GLY A 176 -11.86 -28.09 -42.53
CA GLY A 176 -10.74 -27.84 -43.44
C GLY A 176 -9.36 -28.25 -42.92
N GLU A 177 -9.21 -28.50 -41.61
CA GLU A 177 -7.98 -28.95 -40.95
C GLU A 177 -8.00 -30.46 -40.65
N LYS A 178 -9.00 -31.20 -41.16
CA LYS A 178 -9.22 -32.62 -40.89
C LYS A 178 -9.46 -32.94 -39.42
N LYS A 179 -9.99 -31.98 -38.66
CA LYS A 179 -10.49 -32.19 -37.30
C LYS A 179 -12.02 -32.24 -37.32
N THR A 180 -12.60 -32.83 -36.29
CA THR A 180 -14.03 -32.91 -36.07
C THR A 180 -14.42 -31.99 -34.91
N LEU A 181 -15.72 -31.70 -34.76
CA LEU A 181 -16.21 -31.00 -33.58
C LEU A 181 -15.90 -31.74 -32.27
N LEU A 182 -15.81 -33.09 -32.30
CA LEU A 182 -15.42 -33.90 -31.14
C LEU A 182 -13.96 -33.68 -30.73
N ASP A 183 -13.09 -33.29 -31.67
CA ASP A 183 -11.71 -32.93 -31.34
C ASP A 183 -11.63 -31.55 -30.69
N ARG A 184 -12.56 -30.65 -31.05
CA ARG A 184 -12.53 -29.23 -30.68
C ARG A 184 -13.35 -28.85 -29.46
N VAL A 185 -14.42 -29.59 -29.11
CA VAL A 185 -15.35 -29.19 -28.04
C VAL A 185 -15.44 -30.25 -26.95
N GLU A 186 -15.47 -29.83 -25.69
CA GLU A 186 -15.81 -30.67 -24.54
C GLU A 186 -16.77 -29.93 -23.61
N PHE A 187 -17.62 -30.68 -22.90
CA PHE A 187 -18.55 -30.13 -21.93
C PHE A 187 -18.34 -30.72 -20.55
N HIS A 188 -18.30 -29.87 -19.52
CA HIS A 188 -18.01 -30.27 -18.15
C HIS A 188 -18.95 -29.58 -17.16
N GLU A 189 -19.32 -30.31 -16.11
CA GLU A 189 -20.00 -29.73 -14.96
C GLU A 189 -19.01 -28.84 -14.20
N SER A 190 -19.37 -27.58 -14.00
CA SER A 190 -18.47 -26.60 -13.39
C SER A 190 -19.26 -25.44 -12.80
N ASP A 191 -18.95 -25.08 -11.55
CA ASP A 191 -19.27 -23.76 -11.02
C ASP A 191 -18.28 -22.75 -11.59
N LEU A 192 -18.74 -21.96 -12.56
CA LEU A 192 -17.92 -21.03 -13.35
C LEU A 192 -16.65 -21.70 -13.90
N LEU A 193 -15.45 -21.23 -13.51
CA LEU A 193 -14.16 -21.67 -14.03
C LEU A 193 -13.49 -22.75 -13.17
N SER A 194 -14.20 -23.31 -12.18
CA SER A 194 -13.65 -24.31 -11.25
C SER A 194 -13.01 -25.50 -11.99
N TYR A 195 -13.68 -26.04 -13.01
CA TYR A 195 -13.12 -27.13 -13.83
C TYR A 195 -11.75 -26.75 -14.44
N CYS A 196 -11.64 -25.55 -15.01
CA CYS A 196 -10.38 -25.08 -15.61
C CYS A 196 -9.29 -24.89 -14.56
N LYS A 197 -9.64 -24.39 -13.37
CA LYS A 197 -8.70 -24.20 -12.25
C LYS A 197 -8.17 -25.54 -11.74
N ASP A 198 -9.06 -26.50 -11.49
CA ASP A 198 -8.72 -27.82 -10.96
C ASP A 198 -7.83 -28.61 -11.92
N HIS A 199 -8.06 -28.45 -13.22
CA HIS A 199 -7.28 -29.11 -14.28
C HIS A 199 -6.09 -28.28 -14.78
N LYS A 200 -5.82 -27.10 -14.19
CA LYS A 200 -4.74 -26.17 -14.58
C LYS A 200 -4.75 -25.79 -16.06
N ILE A 201 -5.94 -25.55 -16.60
CA ILE A 201 -6.15 -25.15 -17.99
C ILE A 201 -5.93 -23.64 -18.10
N GLU A 202 -4.97 -23.23 -18.93
CA GLU A 202 -4.77 -21.82 -19.27
C GLU A 202 -5.62 -21.42 -20.48
N LEU A 203 -6.39 -20.34 -20.33
CA LEU A 203 -7.36 -19.89 -21.33
C LEU A 203 -6.85 -18.68 -22.10
N GLU A 204 -7.12 -18.62 -23.40
CA GLU A 204 -6.88 -17.41 -24.20
C GLU A 204 -8.17 -16.61 -24.40
N ARG A 205 -9.33 -17.27 -24.30
CA ARG A 205 -10.64 -16.66 -24.42
C ARG A 205 -11.56 -17.19 -23.34
N ILE A 206 -12.33 -16.29 -22.74
CA ILE A 206 -13.42 -16.63 -21.83
C ILE A 206 -14.65 -15.92 -22.38
N VAL A 207 -15.70 -16.66 -22.66
CA VAL A 207 -16.98 -16.10 -23.13
C VAL A 207 -18.05 -16.50 -22.12
N GLY A 208 -18.97 -15.59 -21.79
CA GLY A 208 -20.00 -15.90 -20.80
C GLY A 208 -21.32 -15.17 -21.04
N CYS A 209 -22.40 -15.95 -21.04
CA CYS A 209 -23.77 -15.46 -20.94
C CYS A 209 -24.42 -16.12 -19.73
N ILE A 210 -24.16 -15.57 -18.55
CA ILE A 210 -24.54 -16.18 -17.26
C ILE A 210 -25.62 -15.35 -16.54
N PRO A 211 -26.35 -15.94 -15.57
CA PRO A 211 -27.44 -15.28 -14.86
C PRO A 211 -27.03 -13.98 -14.17
N GLN A 212 -27.94 -13.00 -14.16
CA GLN A 212 -27.73 -11.64 -13.62
C GLN A 212 -28.89 -11.15 -12.75
N ILE A 213 -29.66 -12.08 -12.18
CA ILE A 213 -30.80 -11.79 -11.29
C ILE A 213 -30.61 -12.62 -10.03
N LEU A 214 -30.80 -12.02 -8.86
CA LEU A 214 -30.72 -12.75 -7.60
C LEU A 214 -31.96 -13.62 -7.40
N ASN A 215 -31.77 -14.83 -6.88
CA ASN A 215 -32.89 -15.69 -6.54
C ASN A 215 -33.73 -15.05 -5.40
N PRO A 216 -35.07 -14.92 -5.54
CA PRO A 216 -35.93 -14.40 -4.48
C PRO A 216 -35.93 -15.26 -3.20
N ASN A 217 -35.48 -16.53 -3.29
CA ASN A 217 -35.26 -17.41 -2.15
C ASN A 217 -33.76 -17.80 -2.05
N PRO A 218 -32.97 -17.10 -1.20
CA PRO A 218 -31.52 -17.33 -1.08
C PRO A 218 -31.15 -18.77 -0.68
N ASP A 219 -31.95 -19.41 0.19
CA ASP A 219 -31.72 -20.76 0.71
C ASP A 219 -31.97 -21.86 -0.32
N ALA A 220 -32.60 -21.52 -1.46
CA ALA A 220 -32.83 -22.48 -2.54
C ALA A 220 -31.54 -22.85 -3.27
N MET A 221 -30.61 -21.89 -3.41
CA MET A 221 -29.38 -22.02 -4.21
C MET A 221 -28.18 -22.56 -3.42
N SER A 222 -28.29 -22.75 -2.11
CA SER A 222 -27.25 -23.33 -1.25
C SER A 222 -27.29 -24.87 -1.17
N LYS A 223 -28.24 -25.49 -1.88
CA LYS A 223 -28.42 -26.95 -1.91
C LYS A 223 -27.45 -27.60 -2.90
N LEU A 224 -27.06 -28.84 -2.60
CA LEU A 224 -26.21 -29.65 -3.46
C LEU A 224 -26.91 -29.87 -4.82
N ILE A 225 -26.34 -29.31 -5.89
CA ILE A 225 -26.89 -29.39 -7.24
C ILE A 225 -26.61 -30.81 -7.75
N THR A 226 -27.67 -31.54 -8.11
CA THR A 226 -27.58 -32.90 -8.64
C THR A 226 -28.52 -33.06 -9.82
N GLU A 227 -28.25 -34.02 -10.69
CA GLU A 227 -29.11 -34.33 -11.84
C GLU A 227 -30.53 -34.81 -11.44
N TYR A 228 -30.73 -35.18 -10.18
CA TYR A 228 -32.01 -35.60 -9.60
C TYR A 228 -32.81 -34.45 -8.97
N ALA A 229 -32.32 -33.21 -9.04
CA ALA A 229 -33.09 -32.05 -8.61
C ALA A 229 -34.31 -31.80 -9.52
N SER A 230 -35.30 -31.06 -9.01
CA SER A 230 -36.54 -30.79 -9.77
C SER A 230 -36.24 -30.01 -11.05
N GLU A 231 -37.03 -30.27 -12.09
CA GLU A 231 -36.90 -29.59 -13.39
C GLU A 231 -36.99 -28.06 -13.26
N GLU A 232 -37.93 -27.57 -12.45
CA GLU A 232 -38.09 -26.15 -12.16
C GLU A 232 -36.83 -25.55 -11.51
N PHE A 233 -36.21 -26.26 -10.56
CA PHE A 233 -34.98 -25.79 -9.92
C PHE A 233 -33.81 -25.74 -10.89
N LEU A 234 -33.59 -26.81 -11.67
CA LEU A 234 -32.53 -26.86 -12.68
C LEU A 234 -32.72 -25.82 -13.79
N HIS A 235 -33.97 -25.58 -14.20
CA HIS A 235 -34.30 -24.50 -15.13
C HIS A 235 -34.00 -23.13 -14.52
N SER A 236 -34.32 -22.93 -13.23
CA SER A 236 -34.08 -21.64 -12.56
C SER A 236 -32.59 -21.23 -12.51
N LEU A 237 -31.66 -22.19 -12.62
CA LEU A 237 -30.21 -21.93 -12.64
C LEU A 237 -29.77 -21.10 -13.85
N SER A 238 -30.56 -21.02 -14.94
CA SER A 238 -30.26 -20.16 -16.09
C SER A 238 -30.71 -18.71 -15.89
N ASN A 239 -31.62 -18.46 -14.95
CA ASN A 239 -32.24 -17.15 -14.72
C ASN A 239 -31.73 -16.49 -13.44
N TYR A 240 -31.43 -17.28 -12.42
CA TYR A 240 -31.13 -16.81 -11.07
C TYR A 240 -29.73 -17.23 -10.60
N CYS A 241 -29.11 -16.36 -9.80
CA CYS A 241 -27.85 -16.61 -9.11
C CYS A 241 -27.99 -16.40 -7.59
N ALA A 242 -27.08 -16.98 -6.82
CA ALA A 242 -26.94 -16.73 -5.39
C ALA A 242 -26.10 -15.47 -5.13
N LEU A 243 -26.21 -14.91 -3.92
CA LEU A 243 -25.29 -13.87 -3.44
C LEU A 243 -23.85 -14.40 -3.44
N GLN A 244 -22.92 -13.60 -3.97
CA GLN A 244 -21.52 -13.99 -4.12
C GLN A 244 -20.59 -13.30 -3.09
N GLY A 245 -21.09 -12.34 -2.30
CA GLY A 245 -20.30 -11.57 -1.33
C GLY A 245 -19.61 -10.33 -1.93
N PHE A 246 -20.08 -9.86 -3.08
CA PHE A 246 -19.53 -8.71 -3.79
C PHE A 246 -20.45 -7.49 -3.68
N VAL A 247 -19.88 -6.29 -3.76
CA VAL A 247 -20.66 -5.04 -3.83
C VAL A 247 -21.62 -5.04 -5.03
N GLU A 248 -21.24 -5.74 -6.10
CA GLU A 248 -22.02 -5.93 -7.32
C GLU A 248 -23.27 -6.82 -7.15
N ASP A 249 -23.40 -7.57 -6.04
CA ASP A 249 -24.60 -8.36 -5.74
C ASP A 249 -25.86 -7.50 -5.67
N GLN A 250 -25.75 -6.26 -5.16
CA GLN A 250 -26.89 -5.34 -5.08
C GLN A 250 -27.49 -5.00 -6.47
N PHE A 251 -26.75 -5.25 -7.55
CA PHE A 251 -27.17 -5.03 -8.93
C PHE A 251 -27.44 -6.34 -9.69
N GLY A 252 -27.37 -7.50 -9.03
CA GLY A 252 -27.44 -8.82 -9.65
C GLY A 252 -26.20 -9.19 -10.46
N LEU A 253 -25.08 -8.49 -10.28
CA LEU A 253 -23.85 -8.66 -11.07
C LEU A 253 -22.75 -9.43 -10.32
N GLY A 254 -23.02 -9.92 -9.11
CA GLY A 254 -22.02 -10.64 -8.29
C GLY A 254 -21.45 -11.89 -8.96
N LEU A 255 -22.28 -12.64 -9.71
CA LEU A 255 -21.80 -13.83 -10.43
C LEU A 255 -20.80 -13.47 -11.55
N ILE A 256 -21.04 -12.36 -12.26
CA ILE A 256 -20.10 -11.84 -13.27
C ILE A 256 -18.82 -11.34 -12.59
N ALA A 257 -18.94 -10.62 -11.47
CA ALA A 257 -17.79 -10.17 -10.70
C ALA A 257 -16.87 -11.33 -10.30
N ARG A 258 -17.45 -12.41 -9.74
CA ARG A 258 -16.71 -13.64 -9.43
C ARG A 258 -16.10 -14.29 -10.67
N ALA A 259 -16.86 -14.39 -11.77
CA ALA A 259 -16.36 -14.96 -13.03
C ALA A 259 -15.18 -14.18 -13.61
N VAL A 260 -15.17 -12.85 -13.47
CA VAL A 260 -14.05 -12.02 -13.90
C VAL A 260 -12.82 -12.27 -13.03
N GLU A 261 -12.97 -12.34 -11.71
CA GLU A 261 -11.83 -12.60 -10.81
C GLU A 261 -11.25 -14.01 -10.98
N GLU A 262 -12.10 -15.04 -11.09
CA GLU A 262 -11.64 -16.38 -11.48
C GLU A 262 -11.03 -16.38 -12.89
N GLY A 263 -11.56 -15.56 -13.80
CA GLY A 263 -11.02 -15.38 -15.13
C GLY A 263 -9.61 -14.81 -15.12
N ILE A 264 -9.33 -13.82 -14.27
CA ILE A 264 -8.00 -13.21 -14.12
C ILE A 264 -6.97 -14.28 -13.77
N ASP A 265 -7.36 -15.33 -13.05
CA ASP A 265 -6.46 -16.40 -12.62
C ASP A 265 -6.00 -17.28 -13.78
N VAL A 266 -6.96 -17.75 -14.56
CA VAL A 266 -6.74 -18.79 -15.58
C VAL A 266 -6.43 -18.23 -16.96
N ILE A 267 -6.76 -16.96 -17.21
CA ILE A 267 -6.54 -16.36 -18.53
C ILE A 267 -5.07 -16.05 -18.76
N LYS A 268 -4.55 -16.29 -19.96
CA LYS A 268 -3.20 -15.85 -20.35
C LYS A 268 -3.13 -14.31 -20.37
N PRO A 269 -1.93 -13.71 -20.21
CA PRO A 269 -1.75 -12.25 -20.19
C PRO A 269 -2.46 -11.49 -21.32
N MET A 270 -2.44 -12.01 -22.55
CA MET A 270 -3.07 -11.40 -23.73
C MET A 270 -4.46 -11.96 -24.05
N GLY A 271 -5.09 -12.64 -23.09
CA GLY A 271 -6.42 -13.20 -23.29
C GLY A 271 -7.52 -12.14 -23.25
N ILE A 272 -8.69 -12.53 -23.74
CA ILE A 272 -9.87 -11.65 -23.86
C ILE A 272 -11.05 -12.34 -23.18
N MET A 273 -11.75 -11.60 -22.32
CA MET A 273 -13.02 -12.03 -21.76
C MET A 273 -14.16 -11.33 -22.49
N ILE A 274 -15.21 -12.04 -22.87
CA ILE A 274 -16.37 -11.47 -23.56
C ILE A 274 -17.63 -11.85 -22.80
N PHE A 275 -18.36 -10.85 -22.30
CA PHE A 275 -19.56 -11.08 -21.50
C PHE A 275 -20.77 -10.39 -22.11
N ASN A 276 -21.90 -11.10 -22.06
CA ASN A 276 -23.21 -10.51 -22.33
C ASN A 276 -23.76 -9.89 -21.04
N MET A 277 -24.11 -8.61 -21.07
CA MET A 277 -24.53 -7.85 -19.89
C MET A 277 -25.93 -7.27 -20.05
N GLY A 278 -26.79 -7.54 -19.08
CA GLY A 278 -28.08 -6.88 -18.92
C GLY A 278 -27.88 -5.42 -18.52
N GLY A 279 -28.42 -4.50 -19.30
CA GLY A 279 -28.29 -3.06 -19.13
C GLY A 279 -29.12 -2.47 -17.99
N ARG A 280 -29.86 -3.28 -17.21
CA ARG A 280 -30.73 -2.80 -16.13
C ARG A 280 -29.98 -1.93 -15.10
N PRO A 281 -28.78 -2.29 -14.62
CA PRO A 281 -28.02 -1.45 -13.67
C PRO A 281 -27.43 -0.18 -14.29
N GLY A 282 -27.59 0.02 -15.60
CA GLY A 282 -27.00 1.12 -16.34
C GLY A 282 -25.57 0.87 -16.81
N GLN A 283 -25.20 1.55 -17.89
CA GLN A 283 -23.95 1.28 -18.61
C GLN A 283 -22.71 1.58 -17.75
N ALA A 284 -22.76 2.65 -16.94
CA ALA A 284 -21.65 3.04 -16.07
C ALA A 284 -21.33 1.96 -15.03
N VAL A 285 -22.36 1.40 -14.38
CA VAL A 285 -22.20 0.32 -13.38
C VAL A 285 -21.64 -0.94 -14.04
N CYS A 286 -22.17 -1.30 -15.22
CA CYS A 286 -21.70 -2.49 -15.95
C CYS A 286 -20.22 -2.38 -16.36
N LYS A 287 -19.78 -1.22 -16.85
CA LYS A 287 -18.36 -0.99 -17.19
C LYS A 287 -17.48 -0.99 -15.95
N ARG A 288 -17.91 -0.29 -14.90
CA ARG A 288 -17.14 -0.15 -13.67
C ARG A 288 -16.81 -1.49 -13.02
N LEU A 289 -17.69 -2.50 -13.14
CA LEU A 289 -17.44 -3.88 -12.67
C LEU A 289 -16.10 -4.43 -13.18
N PHE A 290 -15.80 -4.21 -14.47
CA PHE A 290 -14.58 -4.71 -15.11
C PHE A 290 -13.42 -3.72 -14.90
N GLU A 291 -13.67 -2.43 -15.05
CA GLU A 291 -12.63 -1.39 -14.95
C GLU A 291 -11.98 -1.38 -13.56
N ARG A 292 -12.78 -1.50 -12.49
CA ARG A 292 -12.24 -1.56 -11.12
C ARG A 292 -11.35 -2.78 -10.85
N ARG A 293 -11.46 -3.83 -11.67
CA ARG A 293 -10.64 -5.06 -11.63
C ARG A 293 -9.43 -4.98 -12.58
N GLY A 294 -9.16 -3.82 -13.17
CA GLY A 294 -8.00 -3.57 -14.02
C GLY A 294 -8.19 -3.98 -15.49
N LEU A 295 -9.44 -4.11 -15.95
CA LEU A 295 -9.75 -4.42 -17.35
C LEU A 295 -10.10 -3.17 -18.17
N ARG A 296 -9.68 -3.12 -19.43
CA ARG A 296 -10.22 -2.21 -20.46
C ARG A 296 -11.46 -2.83 -21.07
N VAL A 297 -12.54 -2.05 -21.16
CA VAL A 297 -13.84 -2.51 -21.67
C VAL A 297 -14.15 -1.86 -23.02
N THR A 298 -14.45 -2.69 -24.01
CA THR A 298 -14.96 -2.26 -25.32
C THR A 298 -16.36 -2.80 -25.53
N LYS A 299 -17.33 -1.92 -25.82
CA LYS A 299 -18.70 -2.33 -26.17
C LYS A 299 -18.75 -2.74 -27.65
N LEU A 300 -18.93 -4.03 -27.91
CA LEU A 300 -18.94 -4.60 -29.26
C LEU A 300 -20.32 -4.44 -29.93
N TRP A 301 -21.36 -4.70 -29.14
CA TRP A 301 -22.74 -4.78 -29.62
C TRP A 301 -23.71 -4.37 -28.53
N GLN A 302 -24.88 -3.85 -28.95
CA GLN A 302 -25.97 -3.53 -28.04
C GLN A 302 -27.31 -3.66 -28.77
N THR A 303 -28.29 -4.27 -28.14
CA THR A 303 -29.69 -4.31 -28.59
C THR A 303 -30.64 -4.09 -27.41
N LYS A 304 -31.95 -4.04 -27.67
CA LYS A 304 -33.00 -4.00 -26.64
C LYS A 304 -33.83 -5.26 -26.73
N VAL A 305 -34.11 -5.86 -25.57
CA VAL A 305 -34.93 -7.07 -25.46
C VAL A 305 -36.10 -6.82 -24.52
N LEU A 306 -37.22 -7.48 -24.78
CA LEU A 306 -38.37 -7.41 -23.88
C LEU A 306 -38.01 -8.06 -22.54
N GLN A 307 -38.44 -7.46 -21.44
CA GLN A 307 -38.32 -8.09 -20.14
C GLN A 307 -39.23 -9.31 -20.10
N ALA A 308 -38.65 -10.47 -19.76
CA ALA A 308 -39.41 -11.71 -19.60
C ALA A 308 -40.48 -11.53 -18.51
N ALA A 309 -41.68 -12.06 -18.78
CA ALA A 309 -42.87 -11.82 -17.95
C ALA A 309 -42.81 -12.52 -16.57
N ASP A 310 -41.97 -13.54 -16.46
CA ASP A 310 -41.70 -14.35 -15.27
C ASP A 310 -40.58 -13.77 -14.38
N THR A 311 -39.87 -12.74 -14.85
CA THR A 311 -38.83 -12.06 -14.06
C THR A 311 -39.46 -10.99 -13.15
N ASP A 312 -39.38 -11.19 -11.84
CA ASP A 312 -39.80 -10.17 -10.87
C ASP A 312 -38.73 -9.07 -10.71
N ILE A 313 -39.13 -7.81 -10.95
CA ILE A 313 -38.28 -6.62 -10.78
C ILE A 313 -38.61 -5.83 -9.51
N SER A 314 -39.50 -6.32 -8.65
CA SER A 314 -39.90 -5.66 -7.39
C SER A 314 -38.71 -5.38 -6.46
N ALA A 315 -37.71 -6.27 -6.44
CA ALA A 315 -36.47 -6.07 -5.68
C ALA A 315 -35.70 -4.82 -6.13
N LEU A 316 -35.69 -4.51 -7.43
CA LEU A 316 -35.01 -3.33 -7.98
C LEU A 316 -35.71 -2.04 -7.56
N VAL A 317 -37.04 -2.08 -7.41
CA VAL A 317 -37.85 -0.96 -6.89
C VAL A 317 -37.50 -0.63 -5.44
N GLU A 318 -37.33 -1.65 -4.59
CA GLU A 318 -36.91 -1.44 -3.20
C GLU A 318 -35.48 -0.91 -3.11
N ILE A 319 -34.58 -1.28 -4.03
CA ILE A 319 -33.24 -0.69 -4.11
C ILE A 319 -33.33 0.81 -4.46
N GLU A 320 -34.08 1.20 -5.48
CA GLU A 320 -34.25 2.63 -5.85
C GLU A 320 -34.89 3.49 -4.74
N LYS A 321 -35.63 2.87 -3.83
CA LYS A 321 -36.24 3.56 -2.69
C LYS A 321 -35.21 3.90 -1.60
N ASN A 322 -34.19 3.05 -1.44
CA ASN A 322 -33.19 3.15 -0.38
C ASN A 322 -31.81 3.61 -0.89
N SER A 323 -31.66 3.84 -2.19
CA SER A 323 -30.41 4.22 -2.86
C SER A 323 -30.61 5.36 -3.85
N PRO A 324 -29.62 6.25 -4.08
CA PRO A 324 -29.68 7.26 -5.13
C PRO A 324 -29.56 6.67 -6.55
N HIS A 325 -29.23 5.38 -6.67
CA HIS A 325 -29.10 4.71 -7.96
C HIS A 325 -30.44 4.64 -8.73
N ARG A 326 -30.38 4.69 -10.07
CA ARG A 326 -31.54 4.51 -10.96
C ARG A 326 -31.25 3.43 -11.98
N PHE A 327 -32.13 2.45 -12.07
CA PHE A 327 -32.07 1.43 -13.10
C PHE A 327 -32.55 1.97 -14.45
N GLU A 328 -32.10 1.34 -15.53
CA GLU A 328 -32.39 1.72 -16.92
C GLU A 328 -33.34 0.70 -17.57
N PHE A 329 -34.61 1.06 -17.71
CA PHE A 329 -35.61 0.34 -18.50
C PHE A 329 -36.15 1.22 -19.62
N PHE A 330 -36.85 0.65 -20.60
CA PHE A 330 -37.50 1.41 -21.67
C PHE A 330 -38.95 0.95 -21.87
N MET A 331 -39.80 1.87 -22.31
CA MET A 331 -41.19 1.56 -22.68
C MET A 331 -41.20 0.92 -24.08
N GLY A 332 -41.40 -0.40 -24.15
CA GLY A 332 -41.30 -1.18 -25.38
C GLY A 332 -39.89 -1.17 -25.99
N LEU A 333 -39.75 -1.73 -27.19
CA LEU A 333 -38.44 -1.83 -27.88
C LEU A 333 -37.97 -0.52 -28.52
N VAL A 334 -38.92 0.38 -28.83
CA VAL A 334 -38.66 1.62 -29.58
C VAL A 334 -38.38 2.81 -28.67
N GLY A 335 -38.67 2.71 -27.37
CA GLY A 335 -38.44 3.79 -26.41
C GLY A 335 -36.96 4.15 -26.32
N ASP A 336 -36.62 5.42 -26.47
CA ASP A 336 -35.25 5.95 -26.50
C ASP A 336 -34.78 6.50 -25.14
N GLN A 337 -35.71 6.95 -24.31
CA GLN A 337 -35.44 7.46 -22.97
C GLN A 337 -35.53 6.36 -21.90
N PRO A 338 -34.54 6.23 -21.01
CA PRO A 338 -34.60 5.30 -19.91
C PRO A 338 -35.61 5.76 -18.85
N ILE A 339 -36.37 4.82 -18.30
CA ILE A 339 -37.25 4.97 -17.14
C ILE A 339 -36.70 4.17 -15.96
N CYS A 340 -36.95 4.64 -14.74
CA CYS A 340 -36.50 3.97 -13.52
C CYS A 340 -37.30 2.69 -13.23
N ALA A 341 -36.79 1.83 -12.35
CA ALA A 341 -37.44 0.58 -11.97
C ALA A 341 -38.87 0.81 -11.44
N ARG A 342 -39.08 1.87 -10.63
CA ARG A 342 -40.43 2.22 -10.12
C ARG A 342 -41.44 2.46 -11.23
N THR A 343 -41.06 3.26 -12.23
CA THR A 343 -41.93 3.56 -13.37
C THR A 343 -42.13 2.32 -14.23
N ALA A 344 -41.07 1.54 -14.48
CA ALA A 344 -41.13 0.30 -15.25
C ALA A 344 -42.05 -0.74 -14.61
N TRP A 345 -41.95 -0.94 -13.29
CA TRP A 345 -42.79 -1.87 -12.54
C TRP A 345 -44.26 -1.45 -12.56
N ALA A 346 -44.55 -0.17 -12.31
CA ALA A 346 -45.91 0.37 -12.37
C ALA A 346 -46.52 0.25 -13.79
N TYR A 347 -45.75 0.58 -14.83
CA TYR A 347 -46.17 0.46 -16.22
C TYR A 347 -46.40 -0.99 -16.64
N GLY A 348 -45.52 -1.91 -16.23
CA GLY A 348 -45.66 -3.34 -16.46
C GLY A 348 -46.90 -3.93 -15.80
N LYS A 349 -47.17 -3.58 -14.53
CA LYS A 349 -48.40 -4.00 -13.82
C LYS A 349 -49.68 -3.46 -14.46
N ALA A 350 -49.61 -2.31 -15.14
CA ALA A 350 -50.71 -1.74 -15.91
C ALA A 350 -50.89 -2.38 -17.31
N GLY A 351 -50.15 -3.44 -17.65
CA GLY A 351 -50.21 -4.13 -18.94
C GLY A 351 -49.27 -3.56 -20.01
N GLY A 352 -48.43 -2.59 -19.66
CA GLY A 352 -47.39 -2.06 -20.54
C GLY A 352 -46.25 -3.06 -20.76
N ARG A 353 -45.62 -3.01 -21.94
CA ARG A 353 -44.41 -3.80 -22.22
C ARG A 353 -43.17 -3.00 -21.87
N ILE A 354 -42.30 -3.56 -21.04
CA ILE A 354 -41.00 -2.95 -20.70
C ILE A 354 -39.87 -3.72 -21.39
N SER A 355 -38.81 -3.02 -21.75
CA SER A 355 -37.59 -3.60 -22.31
C SER A 355 -36.37 -3.10 -21.54
N HIS A 356 -35.24 -3.77 -21.73
CA HIS A 356 -33.94 -3.31 -21.25
C HIS A 356 -32.88 -3.56 -22.33
N ALA A 357 -31.75 -2.87 -22.24
CA ALA A 357 -30.66 -3.08 -23.18
C ALA A 357 -29.90 -4.38 -22.84
N LEU A 358 -29.38 -5.08 -23.84
CA LEU A 358 -28.33 -6.10 -23.70
C LEU A 358 -27.08 -5.59 -24.41
N SER A 359 -25.93 -5.64 -23.74
CA SER A 359 -24.65 -5.18 -24.28
C SER A 359 -23.61 -6.29 -24.22
N VAL A 360 -22.87 -6.49 -25.30
CA VAL A 360 -21.74 -7.42 -25.34
C VAL A 360 -20.44 -6.64 -25.16
N TYR A 361 -19.71 -6.95 -24.09
CA TYR A 361 -18.43 -6.31 -23.77
C TYR A 361 -17.26 -7.24 -24.03
N SER A 362 -16.24 -6.74 -24.70
CA SER A 362 -14.90 -7.33 -24.77
C SER A 362 -14.00 -6.66 -23.73
N CYS A 363 -13.40 -7.47 -22.86
CA CYS A 363 -12.62 -7.03 -21.73
C CYS A 363 -11.19 -7.61 -21.79
N GLN A 364 -10.19 -6.75 -21.64
CA GLN A 364 -8.77 -7.12 -21.67
C GLN A 364 -8.05 -6.54 -20.45
N LEU A 365 -7.05 -7.25 -19.91
CA LEU A 365 -6.26 -6.74 -18.80
C LEU A 365 -5.40 -5.55 -19.26
N ARG A 366 -5.44 -4.43 -18.53
CA ARG A 366 -4.62 -3.23 -18.81
C ARG A 366 -3.13 -3.53 -18.77
N GLN A 367 -2.69 -4.10 -17.65
CA GLN A 367 -1.31 -4.50 -17.38
C GLN A 367 -1.31 -5.92 -16.80
N PRO A 368 -1.35 -6.95 -17.66
CA PRO A 368 -1.81 -8.28 -17.25
C PRO A 368 -0.98 -8.92 -16.14
N ASN A 369 0.35 -8.81 -16.19
CA ASN A 369 1.22 -9.41 -15.19
C ASN A 369 1.05 -8.74 -13.81
N GLN A 370 0.95 -7.42 -13.81
CA GLN A 370 0.76 -6.60 -12.61
C GLN A 370 -0.62 -6.85 -11.99
N VAL A 371 -1.69 -6.82 -12.79
CA VAL A 371 -3.06 -7.11 -12.34
C VAL A 371 -3.15 -8.52 -11.77
N LYS A 372 -2.60 -9.52 -12.47
CA LYS A 372 -2.54 -10.89 -11.95
C LYS A 372 -1.83 -10.98 -10.59
N ARG A 373 -0.70 -10.29 -10.42
CA ARG A 373 0.05 -10.27 -9.15
C ARG A 373 -0.75 -9.64 -8.01
N ILE A 374 -1.53 -8.60 -8.29
CA ILE A 374 -2.45 -7.97 -7.33
C ILE A 374 -3.53 -8.97 -6.88
N PHE A 375 -4.21 -9.62 -7.82
CA PHE A 375 -5.27 -10.60 -7.49
C PHE A 375 -4.73 -11.87 -6.83
N GLU A 376 -3.51 -12.29 -7.17
CA GLU A 376 -2.83 -13.38 -6.48
C GLU A 376 -2.55 -13.04 -5.01
N PHE A 377 -2.14 -11.79 -4.71
CA PHE A 377 -1.98 -11.33 -3.33
C PHE A 377 -3.33 -11.34 -2.60
N LEU A 378 -4.38 -10.79 -3.20
CA LEU A 378 -5.70 -10.69 -2.58
C LEU A 378 -6.30 -12.05 -2.19
N LYS A 379 -6.04 -13.10 -2.97
CA LYS A 379 -6.52 -14.46 -2.67
C LYS A 379 -5.84 -15.13 -1.48
N ASN A 380 -4.65 -14.70 -1.09
CA ASN A 380 -3.90 -15.29 0.01
C ASN A 380 -4.32 -14.71 1.38
N GLY A 381 -5.63 -14.72 1.69
CA GLY A 381 -6.17 -14.31 2.99
C GLY A 381 -6.62 -12.85 3.09
N PHE A 382 -6.82 -12.16 1.96
CA PHE A 382 -7.19 -10.74 1.90
C PHE A 382 -8.47 -10.48 1.08
N HIS A 383 -9.38 -11.46 1.03
CA HIS A 383 -10.61 -11.37 0.22
C HIS A 383 -11.47 -10.15 0.62
N ASP A 384 -11.49 -9.77 1.90
CA ASP A 384 -12.23 -8.59 2.36
C ASP A 384 -11.77 -7.28 1.69
N ILE A 385 -10.52 -7.23 1.23
CA ILE A 385 -9.92 -6.07 0.55
C ILE A 385 -10.32 -6.02 -0.93
N SER A 386 -10.71 -7.13 -1.54
CA SER A 386 -11.10 -7.16 -2.97
C SER A 386 -12.23 -6.15 -3.26
N ASN A 387 -13.16 -6.00 -2.32
CA ASN A 387 -14.26 -5.04 -2.38
C ASN A 387 -13.80 -3.58 -2.29
N SER A 388 -12.61 -3.31 -1.75
CA SER A 388 -12.02 -1.97 -1.65
C SER A 388 -11.08 -1.65 -2.82
N LEU A 389 -10.67 -2.65 -3.61
CA LEU A 389 -9.85 -2.44 -4.81
C LEU A 389 -10.64 -1.63 -5.84
N ASP A 390 -10.04 -0.53 -6.29
CA ASP A 390 -10.55 0.25 -7.42
C ASP A 390 -9.39 0.60 -8.38
N LEU A 391 -9.32 -0.16 -9.48
CA LEU A 391 -8.41 0.06 -10.61
C LEU A 391 -9.11 0.74 -11.81
N SER A 392 -10.23 1.42 -11.58
CA SER A 392 -10.85 2.25 -12.62
C SER A 392 -10.14 3.61 -12.67
N PHE A 393 -9.76 4.07 -13.85
CA PHE A 393 -9.03 5.32 -14.02
C PHE A 393 -9.63 6.10 -15.18
N GLU A 394 -9.79 7.41 -15.00
CA GLU A 394 -10.18 8.31 -16.08
C GLU A 394 -8.99 8.60 -17.01
N ASP A 395 -7.78 8.67 -16.44
CA ASP A 395 -6.52 8.89 -17.16
C ASP A 395 -5.66 7.61 -17.13
N ASP A 396 -5.26 7.15 -18.32
CA ASP A 396 -4.43 5.97 -18.48
C ASP A 396 -3.02 6.16 -17.87
N SER A 397 -2.50 7.39 -17.81
CA SER A 397 -1.20 7.67 -17.17
C SER A 397 -1.19 7.39 -15.67
N VAL A 398 -2.30 7.71 -14.98
CA VAL A 398 -2.48 7.39 -13.55
C VAL A 398 -2.57 5.88 -13.33
N ALA A 399 -3.23 5.17 -14.25
CA ALA A 399 -3.27 3.71 -14.24
C ALA A 399 -1.87 3.11 -14.42
N ASP A 400 -1.07 3.71 -15.30
CA ASP A 400 0.27 3.27 -15.63
C ASP A 400 1.27 3.47 -14.49
N GLU A 401 1.00 4.38 -13.55
CA GLU A 401 1.78 4.54 -12.32
C GLU A 401 1.25 3.66 -11.16
N LYS A 402 -0.08 3.65 -10.94
CA LYS A 402 -0.67 3.02 -9.76
C LYS A 402 -0.65 1.49 -9.83
N ILE A 403 -0.95 0.89 -10.99
CA ILE A 403 -1.04 -0.57 -11.12
C ILE A 403 0.33 -1.24 -10.88
N PRO A 404 1.46 -0.77 -11.47
CA PRO A 404 2.78 -1.33 -11.17
C PRO A 404 3.15 -1.18 -9.70
N PHE A 405 2.87 -0.01 -9.09
CA PHE A 405 3.14 0.19 -7.68
C PHE A 405 2.35 -0.76 -6.78
N LEU A 406 1.05 -0.96 -7.03
CA LEU A 406 0.24 -1.91 -6.26
C LEU A 406 0.76 -3.34 -6.43
N ALA A 407 1.16 -3.75 -7.64
CA ALA A 407 1.79 -5.04 -7.86
C ALA A 407 3.11 -5.18 -7.10
N TYR A 408 3.95 -4.14 -7.09
CA TYR A 408 5.19 -4.09 -6.33
C TYR A 408 4.93 -4.17 -4.82
N LEU A 409 4.00 -3.37 -4.29
CA LEU A 409 3.62 -3.38 -2.87
C LEU A 409 3.07 -4.74 -2.44
N ALA A 410 2.20 -5.35 -3.23
CA ALA A 410 1.69 -6.71 -3.00
C ALA A 410 2.83 -7.73 -2.89
N SER A 411 3.86 -7.59 -3.73
CA SER A 411 5.05 -8.44 -3.71
C SER A 411 5.86 -8.27 -2.44
N VAL A 412 6.16 -7.02 -2.08
CA VAL A 412 6.92 -6.67 -0.87
C VAL A 412 6.20 -7.21 0.37
N LEU A 413 4.87 -7.03 0.46
CA LEU A 413 4.08 -7.52 1.59
C LEU A 413 3.94 -9.05 1.62
N LYS A 414 3.95 -9.72 0.46
CA LYS A 414 3.91 -11.19 0.37
C LYS A 414 5.25 -11.82 0.73
N GLU A 415 6.33 -11.32 0.16
CA GLU A 415 7.68 -11.92 0.21
C GLU A 415 8.38 -11.59 1.53
N ASN A 416 8.20 -10.38 2.07
CA ASN A 416 8.87 -9.96 3.30
C ASN A 416 7.99 -10.21 4.53
N SER A 417 8.54 -10.89 5.53
CA SER A 417 7.90 -11.01 6.85
C SER A 417 8.02 -9.72 7.66
N PHE A 418 9.05 -8.89 7.45
CA PHE A 418 9.33 -7.63 8.15
C PHE A 418 9.74 -6.52 7.17
N LEU A 419 9.84 -5.27 7.63
CA LEU A 419 10.42 -4.17 6.85
C LEU A 419 11.91 -4.03 7.18
N PRO A 420 12.80 -3.89 6.18
CA PRO A 420 14.24 -3.80 6.41
C PRO A 420 14.64 -2.48 7.08
N TYR A 421 15.80 -2.47 7.74
CA TYR A 421 16.43 -1.24 8.23
C TYR A 421 16.71 -0.28 7.07
N GLU A 422 16.45 1.01 7.32
CA GLU A 422 16.83 2.09 6.43
C GLU A 422 17.78 3.06 7.15
N PRO A 423 18.86 3.49 6.49
CA PRO A 423 19.70 4.53 7.03
C PRO A 423 18.98 5.89 6.97
N PRO A 424 19.31 6.84 7.86
CA PRO A 424 18.70 8.18 7.89
C PRO A 424 18.82 8.97 6.58
N ALA A 425 19.84 8.71 5.77
CA ALA A 425 19.98 9.28 4.43
C ALA A 425 18.91 8.79 3.43
N GLY A 426 18.08 7.81 3.79
CA GLY A 426 17.16 7.09 2.92
C GLY A 426 17.75 5.77 2.39
N SER A 427 16.87 4.85 2.01
CA SER A 427 17.23 3.52 1.52
C SER A 427 18.31 3.58 0.45
N LYS A 428 19.34 2.76 0.62
CA LYS A 428 20.43 2.63 -0.36
C LYS A 428 19.89 2.25 -1.74
N ARG A 429 18.84 1.42 -1.80
CA ARG A 429 18.16 1.07 -3.06
C ARG A 429 17.51 2.29 -3.69
N PHE A 430 16.79 3.11 -2.93
CA PHE A 430 16.12 4.29 -3.46
C PHE A 430 17.12 5.36 -3.92
N ARG A 431 18.16 5.64 -3.12
CA ARG A 431 19.26 6.54 -3.49
C ARG A 431 19.99 6.07 -4.76
N ASN A 432 20.24 4.76 -4.90
CA ASN A 432 20.81 4.18 -6.11
C ASN A 432 19.91 4.37 -7.34
N LEU A 433 18.58 4.27 -7.19
CA LEU A 433 17.65 4.52 -8.28
C LEU A 433 17.69 5.98 -8.73
N ILE A 434 17.72 6.94 -7.79
CA ILE A 434 17.88 8.37 -8.10
C ILE A 434 19.21 8.61 -8.83
N ALA A 435 20.32 8.11 -8.28
CA ALA A 435 21.64 8.26 -8.90
C ALA A 435 21.71 7.65 -10.31
N ARG A 436 21.12 6.46 -10.49
CA ARG A 436 21.02 5.81 -11.82
C ARG A 436 20.14 6.59 -12.78
N PHE A 437 19.03 7.17 -12.32
CA PHE A 437 18.18 8.03 -13.13
C PHE A 437 18.96 9.25 -13.63
N MET A 438 19.65 9.94 -12.72
CA MET A 438 20.50 11.10 -13.05
C MET A 438 21.62 10.72 -14.03
N LYS A 439 22.25 9.54 -13.85
CA LYS A 439 23.28 9.03 -14.77
C LYS A 439 22.71 8.69 -16.15
N THR A 440 21.53 8.07 -16.21
CA THR A 440 20.97 7.52 -17.46
C THR A 440 20.28 8.59 -18.30
N TYR A 441 19.47 9.45 -17.69
CA TYR A 441 18.63 10.43 -18.39
C TYR A 441 19.24 11.84 -18.44
N HIS A 442 20.12 12.18 -17.49
CA HIS A 442 20.74 13.50 -17.42
C HIS A 442 22.26 13.46 -17.59
N HIS A 443 22.87 12.29 -17.76
CA HIS A 443 24.31 12.10 -17.91
C HIS A 443 25.16 12.64 -16.75
N ILE A 444 24.60 12.64 -15.54
CA ILE A 444 25.30 13.11 -14.33
C ILE A 444 25.84 11.89 -13.56
N PRO A 445 27.17 11.76 -13.37
CA PRO A 445 27.78 10.58 -12.76
C PRO A 445 27.69 10.61 -11.22
N LEU A 446 26.46 10.61 -10.69
CA LEU A 446 26.20 10.55 -9.24
C LEU A 446 26.27 9.11 -8.71
N THR A 447 26.53 9.01 -7.41
CA THR A 447 26.42 7.78 -6.61
C THR A 447 25.38 7.97 -5.50
N ALA A 448 25.02 6.90 -4.79
CA ALA A 448 24.11 7.01 -3.63
C ALA A 448 24.68 7.94 -2.54
N ASP A 449 26.00 8.08 -2.44
CA ASP A 449 26.67 8.93 -1.44
C ASP A 449 26.66 10.41 -1.80
N ASN A 450 25.98 10.78 -2.89
CA ASN A 450 25.69 12.16 -3.25
C ASN A 450 24.25 12.57 -2.92
N VAL A 451 23.39 11.64 -2.51
CA VAL A 451 21.93 11.85 -2.40
C VAL A 451 21.47 11.62 -0.97
N VAL A 452 20.85 12.62 -0.34
CA VAL A 452 20.19 12.49 0.99
C VAL A 452 18.69 12.67 0.82
N VAL A 453 17.90 11.74 1.34
CA VAL A 453 16.44 11.73 1.21
C VAL A 453 15.80 12.40 2.43
N PHE A 454 14.77 13.20 2.18
CA PHE A 454 13.99 13.95 3.16
C PHE A 454 12.49 13.65 2.99
N PRO A 455 11.68 13.74 4.06
CA PRO A 455 10.24 13.58 3.99
C PRO A 455 9.53 14.56 3.04
N SER A 456 10.02 15.80 2.94
CA SER A 456 9.47 16.82 2.02
C SER A 456 10.51 17.90 1.69
N ARG A 457 10.22 18.68 0.65
CA ARG A 457 11.00 19.87 0.24
C ARG A 457 11.08 20.88 1.39
N THR A 458 9.96 21.11 2.07
CA THR A 458 9.89 22.03 3.21
C THR A 458 10.83 21.60 4.33
N VAL A 459 10.81 20.31 4.67
CA VAL A 459 11.66 19.74 5.73
C VAL A 459 13.14 19.82 5.34
N ALA A 460 13.49 19.58 4.08
CA ALA A 460 14.86 19.75 3.60
C ALA A 460 15.37 21.19 3.81
N ILE A 461 14.56 22.19 3.44
CA ILE A 461 14.92 23.61 3.58
C ILE A 461 15.05 24.02 5.06
N GLU A 462 14.11 23.62 5.92
CA GLU A 462 14.19 23.92 7.35
C GLU A 462 15.44 23.30 7.99
N ASN A 463 15.75 22.03 7.66
CA ASN A 463 16.94 21.33 8.17
C ASN A 463 18.24 22.01 7.72
N VAL A 464 18.32 22.46 6.46
CA VAL A 464 19.48 23.22 5.95
C VAL A 464 19.65 24.53 6.73
N LEU A 465 18.58 25.31 6.91
CA LEU A 465 18.63 26.56 7.66
C LEU A 465 19.06 26.34 9.12
N ARG A 466 18.61 25.25 9.77
CA ARG A 466 19.03 24.88 11.13
C ARG A 466 20.49 24.47 11.20
N LEU A 467 20.95 23.64 10.26
CA LEU A 467 22.32 23.12 10.20
C LEU A 467 23.35 24.27 10.16
N PHE A 468 23.13 25.25 9.29
CA PHE A 468 24.03 26.40 9.16
C PHE A 468 23.72 27.54 10.14
N SER A 469 22.48 27.66 10.63
CA SER A 469 22.01 28.76 11.48
C SER A 469 22.48 30.16 11.01
N PRO A 470 22.22 30.54 9.75
CA PRO A 470 22.75 31.78 9.19
C PRO A 470 22.14 33.00 9.86
N ARG A 471 22.96 34.01 10.21
CA ARG A 471 22.46 35.31 10.69
C ARG A 471 21.52 35.98 9.69
N LEU A 472 21.83 35.82 8.41
CA LEU A 472 21.01 36.30 7.30
C LEU A 472 20.99 35.23 6.20
N ALA A 473 19.79 34.78 5.85
CA ALA A 473 19.52 33.98 4.67
C ALA A 473 18.58 34.73 3.74
N ILE A 474 18.79 34.56 2.44
CA ILE A 474 17.81 34.98 1.42
C ILE A 474 17.10 33.72 0.93
N VAL A 475 15.78 33.73 0.95
CA VAL A 475 14.96 32.59 0.51
C VAL A 475 13.92 33.06 -0.50
N ASP A 476 13.75 32.30 -1.58
CA ASP A 476 12.66 32.51 -2.53
C ASP A 476 11.30 32.55 -1.82
N GLU A 477 10.49 33.57 -2.12
CA GLU A 477 9.16 33.81 -1.54
C GLU A 477 8.22 32.58 -1.64
N HIS A 478 8.37 31.73 -2.65
CA HIS A 478 7.54 30.53 -2.82
C HIS A 478 7.93 29.42 -1.83
N LEU A 479 9.13 29.50 -1.26
CA LEU A 479 9.71 28.51 -0.34
C LEU A 479 9.59 28.93 1.13
N THR A 480 9.18 30.18 1.43
CA THR A 480 9.13 30.72 2.80
C THR A 480 7.85 30.40 3.55
N ARG A 481 6.77 30.04 2.83
CA ARG A 481 5.42 29.82 3.39
C ARG A 481 5.37 28.93 4.63
N ASN A 482 6.20 27.88 4.66
CA ASN A 482 6.23 26.89 5.73
C ASN A 482 7.43 27.04 6.67
N LEU A 483 8.18 28.14 6.59
CA LEU A 483 9.23 28.45 7.54
C LEU A 483 8.65 29.04 8.85
N PRO A 484 9.36 28.90 9.98
CA PRO A 484 9.00 29.58 11.22
C PRO A 484 8.76 31.08 11.01
N ARG A 485 7.58 31.57 11.40
CA ARG A 485 7.19 32.99 11.22
C ARG A 485 8.16 33.96 11.89
N GLN A 486 8.82 33.52 12.96
CA GLN A 486 9.80 34.30 13.70
C GLN A 486 11.07 34.59 12.89
N TRP A 487 11.39 33.77 11.89
CA TRP A 487 12.52 33.99 10.99
C TRP A 487 12.21 35.07 9.95
N LEU A 488 10.94 35.24 9.58
CA LEU A 488 10.44 36.19 8.59
C LEU A 488 10.22 37.58 9.20
N THR A 489 11.21 38.12 9.93
CA THR A 489 11.08 39.43 10.61
C THR A 489 12.13 40.42 10.12
N SER A 490 11.70 41.64 9.76
CA SER A 490 12.56 42.74 9.30
C SER A 490 13.16 43.59 10.43
N LEU A 491 12.54 43.59 11.61
CA LEU A 491 12.75 44.57 12.68
C LEU A 491 14.01 44.39 13.53
N LYS A 492 14.70 43.24 13.49
CA LYS A 492 15.89 43.00 14.34
C LYS A 492 17.20 43.50 13.73
N VAL A 493 17.20 43.92 12.46
CA VAL A 493 18.40 44.42 11.78
C VAL A 493 18.81 45.81 12.31
N GLU A 494 17.87 46.64 12.78
CA GLU A 494 18.15 48.00 13.26
C GLU A 494 18.63 48.09 14.73
N ASN A 495 18.35 47.10 15.58
CA ASN A 495 18.68 47.15 17.02
C ASN A 495 19.95 46.36 17.42
N ALA A 496 20.80 46.03 16.44
CA ALA A 496 21.95 45.13 16.65
C ALA A 496 23.07 45.70 17.54
N GLU A 497 23.08 47.00 17.84
CA GLU A 497 24.18 47.67 18.57
C GLU A 497 24.04 47.68 20.10
N THR A 498 22.89 47.32 20.69
CA THR A 498 22.65 47.52 22.15
C THR A 498 22.28 46.29 22.97
N CYS A 499 22.12 45.09 22.39
CA CYS A 499 21.72 43.90 23.14
C CYS A 499 22.76 42.76 23.08
N LYS A 500 23.40 42.43 24.20
CA LYS A 500 24.46 41.41 24.32
C LYS A 500 24.01 39.94 24.12
N ASN A 501 22.73 39.68 23.85
CA ASN A 501 22.16 38.33 23.64
C ASN A 501 21.71 38.06 22.17
N LEU A 502 22.20 38.84 21.20
CA LEU A 502 21.73 38.84 19.80
C LEU A 502 22.46 37.85 18.87
N GLU A 503 23.40 37.05 19.36
CA GLU A 503 24.40 36.44 18.48
C GLU A 503 23.87 35.47 17.41
N GLU A 504 22.69 34.84 17.54
CA GLU A 504 22.38 33.70 16.63
C GLU A 504 20.89 33.48 16.31
N VAL A 505 20.09 34.53 16.05
CA VAL A 505 18.73 34.37 15.52
C VAL A 505 18.75 34.31 13.99
N ILE A 506 18.26 33.20 13.42
CA ILE A 506 18.11 33.05 11.96
C ILE A 506 17.15 34.11 11.45
N THR A 507 17.62 34.96 10.53
CA THR A 507 16.81 35.97 9.84
C THR A 507 16.70 35.57 8.37
N VAL A 508 15.47 35.46 7.87
CA VAL A 508 15.16 35.13 6.49
C VAL A 508 14.55 36.35 5.81
N ILE A 509 15.15 36.79 4.71
CA ILE A 509 14.58 37.80 3.81
C ILE A 509 14.01 37.08 2.59
N GLU A 510 12.74 37.33 2.33
CA GLU A 510 12.06 36.82 1.15
C GLU A 510 12.55 37.55 -0.10
N ALA A 511 12.77 36.81 -1.18
CA ALA A 511 13.26 37.35 -2.43
C ALA A 511 12.51 36.77 -3.63
N PRO A 512 12.41 37.54 -4.73
CA PRO A 512 11.81 37.04 -5.97
C PRO A 512 12.68 35.95 -6.59
N ARG A 513 12.05 35.03 -7.31
CA ARG A 513 12.70 33.87 -7.94
C ARG A 513 13.61 34.21 -9.14
N GLN A 514 13.46 35.40 -9.74
CA GLN A 514 14.25 35.81 -10.91
C GLN A 514 15.73 35.99 -10.55
N SER A 515 16.62 35.36 -11.32
CA SER A 515 18.05 35.29 -11.01
C SER A 515 18.73 36.67 -10.93
N ASP A 516 18.41 37.60 -11.82
CA ASP A 516 18.99 38.96 -11.81
C ASP A 516 18.69 39.72 -10.52
N LEU A 517 17.44 39.68 -10.06
CA LEU A 517 17.00 40.33 -8.83
C LEU A 517 17.60 39.65 -7.60
N MET A 518 17.65 38.31 -7.60
CA MET A 518 18.30 37.53 -6.56
C MET A 518 19.78 37.89 -6.45
N VAL A 519 20.49 38.00 -7.58
CA VAL A 519 21.91 38.41 -7.60
C VAL A 519 22.11 39.82 -7.08
N GLU A 520 21.23 40.77 -7.44
CA GLU A 520 21.27 42.11 -6.88
C GLU A 520 21.15 42.08 -5.36
N LEU A 521 20.18 41.34 -4.83
CA LEU A 521 19.97 41.19 -3.39
C LEU A 521 21.17 40.52 -2.70
N ILE A 522 21.73 39.46 -3.28
CA ILE A 522 22.93 38.79 -2.75
C ILE A 522 24.10 39.78 -2.65
N LYS A 523 24.35 40.56 -3.71
CA LYS A 523 25.46 41.53 -3.75
C LYS A 523 25.28 42.66 -2.71
N LYS A 524 24.03 43.09 -2.48
CA LYS A 524 23.71 44.19 -1.55
C LYS A 524 23.66 43.75 -0.09
N LEU A 525 23.00 42.63 0.18
CA LEU A 525 22.70 42.16 1.54
C LEU A 525 23.77 41.21 2.07
N LYS A 526 24.60 40.62 1.19
CA LYS A 526 25.70 39.71 1.54
C LYS A 526 25.27 38.58 2.51
N PRO A 527 24.26 37.77 2.15
CA PRO A 527 23.77 36.71 3.01
C PRO A 527 24.79 35.58 3.18
N HIS A 528 24.70 34.86 4.29
CA HIS A 528 25.52 33.66 4.51
C HIS A 528 24.99 32.45 3.72
N LEU A 529 23.68 32.42 3.47
CA LEU A 529 22.99 31.32 2.81
C LEU A 529 21.92 31.86 1.86
N VAL A 530 21.79 31.25 0.69
CA VAL A 530 20.74 31.53 -0.28
C VAL A 530 20.02 30.22 -0.60
N VAL A 531 18.69 30.23 -0.51
CA VAL A 531 17.83 29.13 -0.95
C VAL A 531 16.88 29.65 -2.02
N THR A 532 17.01 29.21 -3.26
CA THR A 532 16.21 29.79 -4.35
C THR A 532 15.83 28.78 -5.42
N GLY A 533 14.65 28.95 -6.05
CA GLY A 533 14.30 28.25 -7.27
C GLY A 533 14.88 28.92 -8.51
N ILE A 534 14.46 28.46 -9.69
CA ILE A 534 14.75 29.14 -10.97
C ILE A 534 13.42 29.50 -11.64
N ALA A 535 13.32 30.70 -12.20
CA ALA A 535 12.12 31.12 -12.92
C ALA A 535 11.94 30.30 -14.21
N ASP A 536 10.69 30.06 -14.62
CA ASP A 536 10.37 29.16 -15.74
C ASP A 536 11.08 29.50 -17.05
N PHE A 537 11.27 30.79 -17.34
CA PHE A 537 11.96 31.24 -18.56
C PHE A 537 13.50 31.13 -18.47
N GLU A 538 14.05 31.02 -17.25
CA GLU A 538 15.50 30.88 -17.01
C GLU A 538 15.92 29.41 -16.88
N SER A 539 14.97 28.50 -16.61
CA SER A 539 15.24 27.10 -16.27
C SER A 539 15.81 26.25 -17.41
N ILE A 540 15.78 26.73 -18.66
CA ILE A 540 16.20 25.95 -19.84
C ILE A 540 17.73 25.96 -20.04
N THR A 541 18.42 27.02 -19.64
CA THR A 541 19.86 27.23 -19.87
C THR A 541 20.63 27.32 -18.56
N SER A 542 21.93 26.99 -18.56
CA SER A 542 22.74 27.03 -17.33
C SER A 542 23.15 28.43 -16.90
N SER A 543 22.95 29.46 -17.73
CA SER A 543 23.48 30.81 -17.51
C SER A 543 23.03 31.47 -16.20
N ALA A 544 21.73 31.37 -15.88
CA ALA A 544 21.20 31.92 -14.62
C ALA A 544 21.79 31.21 -13.39
N PHE A 545 21.92 29.87 -13.47
CA PHE A 545 22.51 29.07 -12.40
C PHE A 545 24.01 29.36 -12.22
N GLU A 546 24.77 29.45 -13.32
CA GLU A 546 26.18 29.84 -13.31
C GLU A 546 26.38 31.23 -12.70
N TYR A 547 25.52 32.19 -13.04
CA TYR A 547 25.60 33.55 -12.49
C TYR A 547 25.32 33.60 -10.98
N LEU A 548 24.37 32.79 -10.50
CA LEU A 548 24.12 32.60 -9.07
C LEU A 548 25.31 31.93 -8.37
N LEU A 549 25.89 30.88 -8.96
CA LEU A 549 27.06 30.17 -8.42
C LEU A 549 28.26 31.10 -8.29
N ASP A 550 28.56 31.90 -9.30
CA ASP A 550 29.67 32.83 -9.31
C ASP A 550 29.46 33.96 -8.29
N THR A 551 28.26 34.56 -8.27
CA THR A 551 27.92 35.63 -7.32
C THR A 551 28.01 35.14 -5.87
N THR A 552 27.45 33.96 -5.56
CA THR A 552 27.50 33.39 -4.21
C THR A 552 28.93 33.04 -3.80
N ARG A 553 29.75 32.54 -4.72
CA ARG A 553 31.17 32.29 -4.49
C ARG A 553 31.94 33.57 -4.17
N GLU A 554 31.72 34.65 -4.92
CA GLU A 554 32.36 35.96 -4.71
C GLU A 554 32.04 36.56 -3.34
N ILE A 555 30.82 36.35 -2.86
CA ILE A 555 30.35 36.86 -1.56
C ILE A 555 30.74 35.95 -0.39
N GLY A 556 31.04 34.67 -0.64
CA GLY A 556 31.24 33.66 0.41
C GLY A 556 29.93 33.06 0.95
N SER A 557 28.86 33.12 0.14
CA SER A 557 27.54 32.59 0.47
C SER A 557 27.38 31.14 0.00
N ARG A 558 26.69 30.30 0.77
CA ARG A 558 26.27 28.96 0.32
C ARG A 558 24.97 29.03 -0.47
N LEU A 559 24.88 28.25 -1.55
CA LEU A 559 23.71 28.20 -2.43
C LEU A 559 22.99 26.85 -2.33
N PHE A 560 21.69 26.88 -2.05
CA PHE A 560 20.81 25.73 -2.22
C PHE A 560 19.80 26.05 -3.33
N ILE A 561 19.89 25.34 -4.45
CA ILE A 561 19.01 25.56 -5.59
C ILE A 561 17.86 24.55 -5.59
N ASP A 562 16.61 25.01 -5.57
CA ASP A 562 15.42 24.18 -5.68
C ASP A 562 15.06 23.97 -7.16
N ILE A 563 15.09 22.72 -7.62
CA ILE A 563 14.68 22.35 -8.97
C ILE A 563 13.34 21.63 -9.02
N SER A 564 12.64 21.53 -7.89
CA SER A 564 11.43 20.73 -7.71
C SER A 564 10.35 21.00 -8.78
N ASP A 565 10.09 22.27 -9.08
CA ASP A 565 9.07 22.68 -10.04
C ASP A 565 9.45 22.27 -11.49
N HIS A 566 10.75 22.15 -11.76
CA HIS A 566 11.35 21.83 -13.07
C HIS A 566 11.84 20.39 -13.21
N PHE A 567 11.67 19.58 -12.16
CA PHE A 567 12.04 18.17 -12.19
C PHE A 567 10.88 17.34 -12.72
N GLU A 568 11.19 16.33 -13.55
CA GLU A 568 10.18 15.51 -14.21
C GLU A 568 10.68 14.07 -14.31
N LEU A 569 9.84 13.14 -13.85
CA LEU A 569 10.06 11.71 -13.98
C LEU A 569 9.51 11.25 -15.33
N SER A 570 10.32 11.38 -16.38
CA SER A 570 9.93 11.04 -17.75
C SER A 570 11.08 10.34 -18.47
N SER A 571 10.74 9.54 -19.49
CA SER A 571 11.72 8.95 -20.41
C SER A 571 12.31 9.98 -21.38
N LEU A 572 11.66 11.14 -21.51
CA LEU A 572 12.15 12.31 -22.24
C LEU A 572 11.96 13.56 -21.35
N PRO A 573 12.79 13.72 -20.30
CA PRO A 573 12.61 14.82 -19.36
C PRO A 573 12.88 16.16 -20.04
N ASN A 574 12.15 17.19 -19.61
CA ASN A 574 12.35 18.54 -20.10
C ASN A 574 13.77 19.07 -19.81
N SER A 575 14.19 20.01 -20.65
CA SER A 575 15.51 20.65 -20.52
C SER A 575 15.61 21.47 -19.24
N ASN A 576 16.55 21.12 -18.37
CA ASN A 576 16.86 21.84 -17.13
C ASN A 576 18.31 22.33 -17.12
N GLY A 577 18.52 23.63 -16.96
CA GLY A 577 19.81 24.33 -16.99
C GLY A 577 20.76 23.92 -15.86
N VAL A 578 20.23 23.62 -14.68
CA VAL A 578 21.01 23.12 -13.52
C VAL A 578 21.53 21.72 -13.82
N LEU A 579 20.66 20.83 -14.35
CA LEU A 579 21.06 19.47 -14.70
C LEU A 579 22.03 19.45 -15.89
N LYS A 580 21.85 20.34 -16.88
CA LYS A 580 22.80 20.53 -17.98
C LYS A 580 24.19 20.96 -17.48
N TYR A 581 24.25 21.86 -16.50
CA TYR A 581 25.52 22.26 -15.88
C TYR A 581 26.21 21.05 -15.24
N LEU A 582 25.47 20.25 -14.45
CA LEU A 582 25.99 19.06 -13.76
C LEU A 582 26.50 17.96 -14.69
N ALA A 583 25.92 17.85 -15.88
CA ALA A 583 26.36 16.88 -16.89
C ALA A 583 27.79 17.17 -17.38
N GLY A 584 28.19 18.45 -17.42
CA GLY A 584 29.52 18.87 -17.87
C GLY A 584 30.49 19.24 -16.75
N THR A 585 29.99 19.65 -15.57
CA THR A 585 30.80 20.24 -14.50
C THR A 585 30.39 19.69 -13.13
N PRO A 586 31.33 19.35 -12.24
CA PRO A 586 31.01 18.97 -10.87
C PRO A 586 30.33 20.11 -10.10
N LEU A 587 29.40 19.78 -9.21
CA LEU A 587 28.77 20.77 -8.33
C LEU A 587 29.83 21.40 -7.41
N PRO A 588 29.94 22.74 -7.34
CA PRO A 588 30.86 23.41 -6.42
C PRO A 588 30.57 23.08 -4.95
N SER A 589 31.59 23.08 -4.09
CA SER A 589 31.48 22.73 -2.66
C SER A 589 30.55 23.63 -1.84
N HIS A 590 30.21 24.81 -2.37
CA HIS A 590 29.30 25.76 -1.75
C HIS A 590 27.85 25.61 -2.17
N ALA A 591 27.58 24.71 -3.11
CA ALA A 591 26.28 24.54 -3.73
C ALA A 591 25.71 23.15 -3.46
N ALA A 592 24.40 23.08 -3.24
CA ALA A 592 23.62 21.84 -3.16
C ALA A 592 22.30 22.02 -3.91
N ILE A 593 21.71 20.92 -4.37
CA ILE A 593 20.47 20.93 -5.14
C ILE A 593 19.36 20.27 -4.33
N ILE A 594 18.23 20.95 -4.19
CA ILE A 594 17.02 20.43 -3.56
C ILE A 594 16.05 20.00 -4.66
N CYS A 595 15.48 18.80 -4.52
CA CYS A 595 14.50 18.26 -5.45
C CYS A 595 13.39 17.53 -4.70
N GLY A 596 12.23 18.15 -4.61
CA GLY A 596 10.97 17.56 -4.18
C GLY A 596 10.23 16.89 -5.33
N LEU A 597 9.64 15.73 -5.08
CA LEU A 597 8.80 15.01 -6.02
C LEU A 597 7.36 15.49 -5.85
N LEU A 598 7.01 16.62 -6.49
CA LEU A 598 5.78 17.37 -6.24
C LEU A 598 4.62 17.06 -7.21
N LYS A 599 4.90 16.41 -8.35
CA LYS A 599 3.95 16.24 -9.46
C LYS A 599 3.15 14.93 -9.37
N ASN A 600 2.87 14.47 -8.15
CA ASN A 600 2.18 13.20 -7.92
C ASN A 600 0.66 13.34 -8.09
N GLN A 601 0.10 12.71 -9.13
CA GLN A 601 -1.34 12.72 -9.37
C GLN A 601 -2.06 11.51 -8.74
N VAL A 602 -1.33 10.42 -8.46
CA VAL A 602 -1.90 9.19 -7.88
C VAL A 602 -2.18 9.40 -6.38
N TYR A 603 -1.23 10.01 -5.67
CA TYR A 603 -1.26 10.26 -4.23
C TYR A 603 -0.83 11.72 -3.96
N SER A 604 -1.74 12.66 -4.13
CA SER A 604 -1.43 14.10 -4.20
C SER A 604 -0.79 14.71 -2.95
N ASP A 605 -1.00 14.12 -1.77
CA ASP A 605 -0.38 14.55 -0.51
C ASP A 605 0.87 13.72 -0.14
N LEU A 606 1.30 12.77 -0.98
CA LEU A 606 2.51 11.98 -0.78
C LEU A 606 3.72 12.71 -1.37
N GLU A 607 4.57 13.22 -0.49
CA GLU A 607 5.80 13.91 -0.87
C GLU A 607 7.04 13.11 -0.41
N VAL A 608 8.10 13.19 -1.21
CA VAL A 608 9.48 12.85 -0.82
C VAL A 608 10.37 13.88 -1.51
N ALA A 609 11.43 14.32 -0.83
CA ALA A 609 12.46 15.15 -1.44
C ALA A 609 13.83 14.51 -1.30
N PHE A 610 14.77 14.94 -2.12
CA PHE A 610 16.17 14.59 -1.96
C PHE A 610 17.06 15.80 -2.22
N VAL A 611 18.21 15.80 -1.57
CA VAL A 611 19.25 16.82 -1.72
C VAL A 611 20.48 16.17 -2.34
N ILE A 612 21.02 16.79 -3.39
CA ILE A 612 22.26 16.39 -4.05
C ILE A 612 23.40 17.28 -3.56
N SER A 613 24.45 16.66 -3.02
CA SER A 613 25.72 17.31 -2.68
C SER A 613 26.88 16.45 -3.17
N GLU A 614 27.82 17.06 -3.89
CA GLU A 614 29.10 16.43 -4.23
C GLU A 614 30.20 16.74 -3.20
N GLU A 615 29.86 17.53 -2.17
CA GLU A 615 30.73 17.81 -1.03
C GLU A 615 30.38 16.85 0.12
N GLU A 616 31.37 16.05 0.52
CA GLU A 616 31.20 14.92 1.44
C GLU A 616 30.83 15.36 2.85
N THR A 617 31.36 16.49 3.34
CA THR A 617 31.08 16.96 4.71
C THR A 617 29.63 17.41 4.86
N VAL A 618 29.08 18.09 3.85
CA VAL A 618 27.69 18.52 3.75
C VAL A 618 26.78 17.31 3.59
N PHE A 619 27.12 16.32 2.75
CA PHE A 619 26.35 15.09 2.64
C PHE A 619 26.22 14.39 4.01
N LYS A 620 27.34 14.17 4.70
CA LYS A 620 27.37 13.54 6.02
C LYS A 620 26.58 14.34 7.06
N ALA A 621 26.74 15.67 7.06
CA ALA A 621 26.02 16.55 7.97
C ALA A 621 24.51 16.53 7.71
N LEU A 622 24.06 16.53 6.45
CA LEU A 622 22.64 16.44 6.09
C LEU A 622 22.04 15.11 6.51
N SER A 623 22.71 13.98 6.24
CA SER A 623 22.26 12.65 6.68
C SER A 623 22.05 12.60 8.20
N LYS A 624 23.03 13.06 8.97
CA LYS A 624 22.95 13.12 10.44
C LYS A 624 21.87 14.09 10.92
N THR A 625 21.64 15.18 10.19
CA THR A 625 20.58 16.15 10.51
C THR A 625 19.20 15.53 10.32
N VAL A 626 19.00 14.70 9.28
CA VAL A 626 17.75 13.95 9.09
C VAL A 626 17.51 13.03 10.28
N GLU A 627 18.52 12.30 10.73
CA GLU A 627 18.40 11.42 11.91
C GLU A 627 17.96 12.17 13.16
N LEU A 628 18.60 13.31 13.44
CA LEU A 628 18.33 14.12 14.63
C LEU A 628 16.96 14.82 14.59
N LEU A 629 16.55 15.29 13.41
CA LEU A 629 15.37 16.14 13.29
C LEU A 629 14.11 15.40 12.85
N GLN A 630 14.27 14.32 12.08
CA GLN A 630 13.18 13.57 11.45
C GLN A 630 13.24 12.06 11.75
N GLY A 631 14.36 11.54 12.27
CA GLY A 631 14.57 10.11 12.44
C GLY A 631 14.89 9.44 11.11
N ASN A 632 13.87 9.21 10.27
CA ASN A 632 14.02 8.64 8.92
C ASN A 632 12.92 9.16 7.99
N THR A 633 13.09 8.95 6.69
CA THR A 633 12.02 9.14 5.71
C THR A 633 11.18 7.87 5.60
N ALA A 634 9.85 7.98 5.51
CA ALA A 634 8.97 6.81 5.46
C ALA A 634 9.30 5.86 4.28
N LEU A 635 9.59 4.59 4.61
CA LEU A 635 9.98 3.55 3.66
C LEU A 635 8.96 3.33 2.54
N ILE A 636 7.65 3.36 2.84
CA ILE A 636 6.61 3.14 1.81
C ILE A 636 6.55 4.31 0.82
N SER A 637 6.80 5.54 1.26
CA SER A 637 6.90 6.69 0.35
C SER A 637 8.08 6.52 -0.61
N GLN A 638 9.21 5.98 -0.13
CA GLN A 638 10.36 5.63 -0.96
C GLN A 638 10.06 4.44 -1.90
N TYR A 639 9.23 3.48 -1.49
CA TYR A 639 8.77 2.40 -2.37
C TYR A 639 7.93 2.89 -3.54
N TYR A 640 7.04 3.86 -3.31
CA TYR A 640 6.24 4.45 -4.38
C TYR A 640 7.12 5.08 -5.46
N TYR A 641 7.92 6.08 -5.10
CA TYR A 641 8.81 6.75 -6.05
C TYR A 641 9.90 5.82 -6.57
N GLY A 642 10.40 4.89 -5.75
CA GLY A 642 11.35 3.87 -6.18
C GLY A 642 10.79 2.95 -7.25
N CYS A 643 9.49 2.64 -7.22
CA CYS A 643 8.82 1.91 -8.29
C CYS A 643 8.84 2.73 -9.58
N LEU A 644 8.50 4.03 -9.53
CA LEU A 644 8.52 4.90 -10.71
C LEU A 644 9.92 5.01 -11.34
N PHE A 645 10.95 5.25 -10.52
CA PHE A 645 12.34 5.25 -11.01
C PHE A 645 12.74 3.89 -11.59
N HIS A 646 12.32 2.79 -10.97
CA HIS A 646 12.64 1.45 -11.45
C HIS A 646 12.02 1.20 -12.82
N GLU A 647 10.73 1.49 -13.01
CA GLU A 647 10.04 1.33 -14.29
C GLU A 647 10.72 2.15 -15.41
N LEU A 648 11.10 3.40 -15.11
CA LEU A 648 11.87 4.24 -16.04
C LEU A 648 13.26 3.68 -16.37
N LEU A 649 13.88 2.91 -15.46
CA LEU A 649 15.22 2.37 -15.64
C LEU A 649 15.23 0.93 -16.19
N ALA A 650 14.14 0.18 -16.05
CA ALA A 650 14.10 -1.27 -16.27
C ALA A 650 14.36 -1.68 -17.74
N PHE A 651 13.99 -0.83 -18.71
CA PHE A 651 14.15 -1.10 -20.13
C PHE A 651 15.46 -0.55 -20.72
N GLN A 652 16.24 0.21 -19.95
CA GLN A 652 17.48 0.82 -20.41
C GLN A 652 18.64 -0.20 -20.33
N LEU A 653 19.39 -0.32 -21.43
CA LEU A 653 20.62 -1.11 -21.44
C LEU A 653 21.68 -0.39 -20.60
N THR A 654 22.28 -1.11 -19.65
CA THR A 654 23.42 -0.61 -18.88
C THR A 654 24.57 -0.21 -19.81
N ASP A 655 25.17 0.95 -19.56
CA ASP A 655 26.41 1.41 -20.21
C ASP A 655 26.36 1.62 -21.73
N ARG A 656 25.19 1.98 -22.28
CA ARG A 656 25.04 2.32 -23.71
C ARG A 656 25.90 3.53 -24.15
N HIS A 657 26.21 4.43 -23.22
CA HIS A 657 27.00 5.63 -23.46
C HIS A 657 28.25 5.64 -22.58
N PRO A 658 29.43 5.99 -23.11
CA PRO A 658 30.64 6.12 -22.30
C PRO A 658 30.44 7.20 -21.22
N ALA A 659 31.12 7.02 -20.08
CA ALA A 659 31.11 8.01 -19.02
C ALA A 659 31.64 9.35 -19.56
N VAL A 660 30.84 10.40 -19.43
CA VAL A 660 31.25 11.75 -19.84
C VAL A 660 32.30 12.25 -18.85
N GLU A 661 33.48 12.61 -19.35
CA GLU A 661 34.49 13.30 -18.54
C GLU A 661 33.97 14.70 -18.21
N ARG A 662 33.70 14.94 -16.92
CA ARG A 662 33.36 16.28 -16.43
C ARG A 662 34.62 17.15 -16.37
N GLY A 663 34.48 18.44 -16.64
CA GLY A 663 35.57 19.40 -16.53
C GLY A 663 36.15 19.44 -15.10
N ALA A 664 37.43 19.78 -14.98
CA ALA A 664 38.07 19.99 -13.69
C ALA A 664 37.42 21.16 -12.93
N GLN A 665 37.29 21.02 -11.61
CA GLN A 665 36.73 22.05 -10.75
C GLN A 665 37.64 23.29 -10.77
N LYS A 666 37.08 24.47 -11.05
CA LYS A 666 37.83 25.74 -10.94
C LYS A 666 37.97 26.11 -9.45
N GLU A 667 39.16 26.02 -8.88
CA GLU A 667 39.42 26.31 -7.46
C GLU A 667 39.98 27.72 -7.17
N LYS A 668 39.28 28.42 -6.26
CA LYS A 668 39.82 28.93 -5.00
C LYS A 668 38.63 29.02 -4.02
N ALA A 669 38.69 28.31 -2.89
CA ALA A 669 37.64 28.36 -1.88
C ALA A 669 37.66 29.74 -1.20
N SER A 670 36.58 30.52 -1.38
CA SER A 670 36.30 31.64 -0.48
C SER A 670 35.98 31.07 0.90
N GLU A 671 36.30 31.79 1.97
CA GLU A 671 35.81 31.44 3.30
C GLU A 671 34.27 31.52 3.29
N MET A 672 33.61 30.46 3.76
CA MET A 672 32.15 30.34 3.74
C MET A 672 31.64 29.99 5.12
N ILE A 673 30.35 30.23 5.36
CA ILE A 673 29.72 29.82 6.61
C ILE A 673 29.90 28.31 6.83
N GLY A 674 30.49 27.96 7.98
CA GLY A 674 30.58 26.59 8.46
C GLY A 674 29.26 26.12 9.07
N PHE A 675 29.23 24.90 9.57
CA PHE A 675 28.10 24.44 10.38
C PHE A 675 28.04 25.26 11.69
N SER A 676 26.84 25.40 12.26
CA SER A 676 26.68 26.10 13.53
C SER A 676 27.47 25.42 14.65
N SER A 677 27.91 26.18 15.66
CA SER A 677 28.65 25.65 16.82
C SER A 677 27.91 24.50 17.51
N SER A 678 26.59 24.61 17.65
CA SER A 678 25.74 23.54 18.19
C SER A 678 25.72 22.32 17.27
N ALA A 679 25.57 22.50 15.96
CA ALA A 679 25.63 21.41 14.99
C ALA A 679 26.97 20.69 15.05
N ILE A 680 28.11 21.39 15.05
CA ILE A 680 29.44 20.77 15.15
C ILE A 680 29.54 19.95 16.44
N SER A 681 29.18 20.53 17.59
CA SER A 681 29.27 19.85 18.88
C SER A 681 28.43 18.57 18.95
N VAL A 682 27.30 18.50 18.26
CA VAL A 682 26.44 17.31 18.23
C VAL A 682 26.89 16.34 17.15
N LEU A 683 27.19 16.80 15.94
CA LEU A 683 27.54 15.93 14.81
C LEU A 683 28.85 15.16 15.03
N ASP A 684 29.79 15.72 15.79
CA ASP A 684 31.09 15.09 16.10
C ASP A 684 31.04 14.15 17.31
N HIS A 685 30.09 14.35 18.23
CA HIS A 685 30.06 13.65 19.52
C HIS A 685 28.82 12.79 19.77
N ALA A 686 27.72 13.03 19.06
CA ALA A 686 26.51 12.22 19.21
C ALA A 686 26.68 10.84 18.56
N GLU A 687 26.19 9.82 19.25
CA GLU A 687 26.15 8.46 18.72
C GLU A 687 24.97 8.27 17.78
N LEU A 688 25.20 8.66 16.53
CA LEU A 688 24.29 8.53 15.41
C LEU A 688 24.56 7.25 14.62
N SER A 689 23.62 6.89 13.75
CA SER A 689 23.64 5.68 12.92
C SER A 689 24.93 5.61 12.10
N ILE A 690 25.53 4.42 12.07
CA ILE A 690 26.74 4.15 11.29
C ILE A 690 26.34 3.81 9.86
N THR A 691 26.89 4.53 8.88
CA THR A 691 26.71 4.21 7.46
C THR A 691 27.53 2.99 7.06
N GLU A 692 26.88 2.01 6.43
CA GLU A 692 27.53 0.81 5.90
C GLU A 692 28.67 1.14 4.94
N ALA A 693 29.88 0.62 5.21
CA ALA A 693 30.90 0.47 4.17
C ALA A 693 30.59 -0.77 3.32
N ASP A 694 30.84 -0.72 2.01
CA ASP A 694 30.41 -1.73 1.02
C ASP A 694 30.88 -3.19 1.28
N ASN A 695 31.69 -3.46 2.30
CA ASN A 695 32.37 -4.74 2.51
C ASN A 695 32.03 -5.51 3.80
N SER A 696 31.08 -5.06 4.65
CA SER A 696 30.67 -5.87 5.82
C SER A 696 29.19 -5.69 6.20
N PRO A 697 28.40 -6.78 6.34
CA PRO A 697 27.01 -6.68 6.77
C PRO A 697 26.93 -6.36 8.27
N LEU A 698 26.63 -5.10 8.59
CA LEU A 698 26.44 -4.62 9.95
C LEU A 698 25.17 -5.19 10.57
N ILE A 699 25.13 -5.30 11.90
CA ILE A 699 23.93 -5.69 12.66
C ILE A 699 23.54 -4.52 13.55
N HIS A 700 22.36 -3.94 13.30
CA HIS A 700 21.89 -2.73 13.96
C HIS A 700 21.08 -3.02 15.22
N MET A 701 21.76 -3.10 16.38
CA MET A 701 21.09 -3.10 17.70
C MET A 701 20.94 -1.68 18.30
N ASP A 702 21.34 -0.65 17.54
CA ASP A 702 21.34 0.76 17.93
C ASP A 702 20.12 1.56 17.41
N ALA A 703 19.27 0.95 16.59
CA ALA A 703 18.08 1.58 16.02
C ALA A 703 16.85 1.50 16.93
N ASP A 704 16.12 2.61 17.09
CA ASP A 704 14.83 2.69 17.79
C ASP A 704 13.65 2.21 16.91
N GLN A 705 13.79 1.04 16.28
CA GLN A 705 12.80 0.45 15.38
C GLN A 705 12.54 -1.03 15.68
N THR A 706 11.49 -1.58 15.09
CA THR A 706 11.12 -2.99 15.19
C THR A 706 11.24 -3.66 13.82
N PHE A 707 12.03 -4.72 13.75
CA PHE A 707 12.22 -5.57 12.56
C PHE A 707 11.53 -6.93 12.73
N LEU A 708 10.48 -6.95 13.56
CA LEU A 708 9.70 -8.14 13.84
C LEU A 708 8.66 -8.42 12.73
N PRO A 709 8.17 -9.67 12.64
CA PRO A 709 7.18 -10.03 11.63
C PRO A 709 5.90 -9.19 11.69
N ILE A 710 5.46 -8.71 10.53
CA ILE A 710 4.25 -7.90 10.35
C ILE A 710 3.04 -8.83 10.26
N PRO A 711 2.02 -8.67 11.12
CA PRO A 711 0.80 -9.47 11.05
C PRO A 711 0.06 -9.30 9.72
N THR A 712 -0.66 -10.34 9.31
CA THR A 712 -1.49 -10.32 8.10
C THR A 712 -2.48 -9.15 8.11
N SER A 713 -3.15 -8.88 9.24
CA SER A 713 -4.09 -7.75 9.37
C SER A 713 -3.45 -6.37 9.11
N VAL A 714 -2.16 -6.22 9.41
CA VAL A 714 -1.42 -4.99 9.13
C VAL A 714 -1.06 -4.91 7.65
N LYS A 715 -0.57 -6.01 7.06
CA LYS A 715 -0.31 -6.09 5.61
C LYS A 715 -1.59 -5.77 4.80
N ALA A 716 -2.74 -6.26 5.26
CA ALA A 716 -4.05 -5.94 4.72
C ALA A 716 -4.33 -4.43 4.73
N ALA A 717 -4.24 -3.81 5.92
CA ALA A 717 -4.55 -2.40 6.09
C ALA A 717 -3.63 -1.50 5.25
N ILE A 718 -2.33 -1.83 5.19
CA ILE A 718 -1.37 -1.14 4.31
C ILE A 718 -1.82 -1.25 2.87
N PHE A 719 -2.00 -2.46 2.34
CA PHE A 719 -2.33 -2.66 0.93
C PHE A 719 -3.63 -1.97 0.54
N GLU A 720 -4.67 -2.10 1.36
CA GLU A 720 -5.96 -1.47 1.11
C GLU A 720 -5.87 0.05 1.04
N SER A 721 -5.10 0.67 1.94
CA SER A 721 -4.97 2.13 1.96
C SER A 721 -4.48 2.67 0.61
N PHE A 722 -3.56 1.97 -0.06
CA PHE A 722 -3.04 2.36 -1.37
C PHE A 722 -3.94 1.91 -2.53
N SER A 723 -4.73 0.85 -2.37
CA SER A 723 -5.59 0.31 -3.43
C SER A 723 -6.87 1.13 -3.65
N ARG A 724 -7.36 1.80 -2.60
CA ARG A 724 -8.55 2.67 -2.66
C ARG A 724 -8.33 3.90 -3.54
N GLN A 725 -9.44 4.47 -4.00
CA GLN A 725 -9.48 5.75 -4.70
C GLN A 725 -10.42 6.72 -3.95
N ASN A 726 -10.15 8.02 -4.09
CA ASN A 726 -11.00 9.09 -3.56
C ASN A 726 -11.31 8.94 -2.05
N ILE A 727 -10.28 8.65 -1.24
CA ILE A 727 -10.42 8.55 0.22
C ILE A 727 -10.93 9.90 0.74
N VAL A 728 -12.10 9.90 1.37
CA VAL A 728 -12.68 11.14 1.92
C VAL A 728 -12.04 11.49 3.26
N GLU A 729 -12.12 12.76 3.65
CA GLU A 729 -11.49 13.25 4.89
C GLU A 729 -11.95 12.45 6.13
N SER A 730 -13.23 12.07 6.20
CA SER A 730 -13.78 11.26 7.29
C SER A 730 -13.18 9.85 7.36
N GLU A 731 -12.70 9.28 6.27
CA GLU A 731 -12.00 7.98 6.24
C GLU A 731 -10.55 8.11 6.71
N THR A 732 -9.99 9.32 6.73
CA THR A 732 -8.63 9.61 7.25
C THR A 732 -8.62 10.30 8.60
N ASP A 733 -9.78 10.71 9.12
CA ASP A 733 -9.90 11.27 10.46
C ASP A 733 -9.70 10.15 11.50
N ILE A 734 -8.60 10.30 12.24
CA ILE A 734 -8.12 9.38 13.26
C ILE A 734 -8.30 9.96 14.67
N THR A 735 -8.81 11.18 14.80
CA THR A 735 -8.86 11.91 16.07
C THR A 735 -9.63 11.16 17.14
N SER A 736 -10.81 10.64 16.79
CA SER A 736 -11.64 9.83 17.69
C SER A 736 -10.95 8.52 18.09
N GLY A 737 -10.34 7.83 17.13
CA GLY A 737 -9.61 6.58 17.38
C GLY A 737 -8.39 6.78 18.28
N ILE A 738 -7.61 7.84 18.08
CA ILE A 738 -6.47 8.19 18.93
C ILE A 738 -6.93 8.60 20.33
N SER A 739 -7.99 9.42 20.43
CA SER A 739 -8.60 9.79 21.72
C SER A 739 -9.03 8.56 22.52
N GLN A 740 -9.73 7.62 21.89
CA GLN A 740 -10.11 6.35 22.51
C GLN A 740 -8.88 5.53 22.90
N PHE A 741 -7.88 5.46 22.04
CA PHE A 741 -6.64 4.72 22.30
C PHE A 741 -5.85 5.26 23.51
N VAL A 742 -5.67 6.58 23.61
CA VAL A 742 -4.93 7.18 24.74
C VAL A 742 -5.73 7.11 26.04
N GLY A 743 -7.07 7.23 25.94
CA GLY A 743 -7.97 7.05 27.07
C GLY A 743 -7.96 5.61 27.59
N SER A 744 -8.06 4.62 26.71
CA SER A 744 -8.10 3.19 27.10
C SER A 744 -6.74 2.65 27.53
N SER A 745 -5.65 3.15 26.95
CA SER A 745 -4.30 2.61 27.22
C SER A 745 -3.59 3.28 28.40
N TYR A 746 -3.87 4.55 28.67
CA TYR A 746 -3.11 5.35 29.65
C TYR A 746 -4.00 6.14 30.61
N GLY A 747 -5.33 6.02 30.48
CA GLY A 747 -6.29 6.83 31.22
C GLY A 747 -6.07 8.33 30.98
N PHE A 748 -5.54 8.75 29.82
CA PHE A 748 -5.23 10.16 29.58
C PHE A 748 -6.51 10.96 29.27
N PRO A 749 -6.74 12.12 29.90
CA PRO A 749 -7.95 12.92 29.67
C PRO A 749 -7.90 13.64 28.32
N THR A 750 -8.96 13.48 27.53
CA THR A 750 -9.19 14.23 26.29
C THR A 750 -10.60 14.82 26.32
N ASP A 751 -10.73 16.09 25.95
CA ASP A 751 -12.00 16.82 25.86
C ASP A 751 -12.10 17.59 24.53
N SER A 752 -13.16 18.37 24.34
CA SER A 752 -13.39 19.16 23.12
C SER A 752 -12.36 20.27 22.87
N SER A 753 -11.53 20.60 23.85
CA SER A 753 -10.45 21.59 23.74
C SER A 753 -9.07 20.99 23.55
N THR A 754 -8.97 19.65 23.56
CA THR A 754 -7.74 18.92 23.27
C THR A 754 -7.40 19.01 21.79
N GLU A 755 -6.22 19.55 21.48
CA GLU A 755 -5.68 19.60 20.13
C GLU A 755 -4.89 18.32 19.85
N PHE A 756 -5.13 17.69 18.69
CA PHE A 756 -4.40 16.53 18.21
C PHE A 756 -3.54 16.90 17.01
N LEU A 757 -2.23 16.65 17.14
CA LEU A 757 -1.23 16.94 16.12
C LEU A 757 -0.60 15.64 15.65
N TYR A 758 -0.35 15.53 14.34
CA TYR A 758 0.20 14.32 13.72
C TYR A 758 1.42 14.63 12.88
N ALA A 759 2.40 13.73 12.93
CA ALA A 759 3.60 13.79 12.10
C ALA A 759 4.00 12.40 11.60
N ASP A 760 4.94 12.35 10.66
CA ASP A 760 5.53 11.08 10.23
C ASP A 760 6.27 10.37 11.36
N CYS A 761 6.82 11.09 12.34
CA CYS A 761 7.48 10.47 13.48
C CYS A 761 7.29 11.25 14.79
N PRO A 762 7.35 10.58 15.96
CA PRO A 762 7.30 11.26 17.26
C PRO A 762 8.45 12.26 17.46
N LEU A 763 9.64 11.99 16.91
CA LEU A 763 10.80 12.86 17.02
C LEU A 763 10.55 14.25 16.40
N ALA A 764 9.87 14.32 15.24
CA ALA A 764 9.54 15.59 14.61
C ALA A 764 8.60 16.44 15.50
N LEU A 765 7.63 15.81 16.17
CA LEU A 765 6.75 16.48 17.13
C LEU A 765 7.51 16.95 18.37
N PHE A 766 8.38 16.09 18.91
CA PHE A 766 9.26 16.41 20.03
C PHE A 766 10.13 17.63 19.72
N ASN A 767 10.75 17.68 18.54
CA ASN A 767 11.59 18.79 18.13
C ASN A 767 10.83 20.12 18.09
N LYS A 768 9.55 20.12 17.70
CA LYS A 768 8.72 21.33 17.77
C LYS A 768 8.38 21.71 19.22
N LEU A 769 8.18 20.75 20.14
CA LEU A 769 8.04 21.05 21.58
C LEU A 769 9.32 21.68 22.16
N VAL A 770 10.50 21.24 21.71
CA VAL A 770 11.78 21.89 22.09
C VAL A 770 11.81 23.35 21.62
N LEU A 771 11.31 23.64 20.42
CA LEU A 771 11.19 25.04 19.94
C LEU A 771 10.20 25.86 20.78
N CYS A 772 9.09 25.27 21.23
CA CYS A 772 8.18 25.93 22.18
C CYS A 772 8.87 26.22 23.52
N CYS A 773 9.67 25.28 24.04
CA CYS A 773 10.45 25.47 25.25
C CYS A 773 11.41 26.67 25.13
N LEU A 774 12.13 26.75 24.02
CA LEU A 774 13.02 27.87 23.69
C LEU A 774 12.27 29.21 23.64
N GLN A 775 11.11 29.24 22.99
CA GLN A 775 10.29 30.44 22.88
C GLN A 775 9.77 30.94 24.25
N GLU A 776 9.46 30.03 25.17
CA GLU A 776 9.05 30.37 26.53
C GLU A 776 10.24 30.74 27.45
N GLY A 777 11.49 30.55 26.98
CA GLY A 777 12.71 30.67 27.81
C GLY A 777 12.75 29.61 28.91
N GLY A 778 12.28 28.40 28.61
CA GLY A 778 12.27 27.26 29.51
C GLY A 778 13.57 26.43 29.45
N THR A 779 13.73 25.54 30.41
CA THR A 779 14.87 24.62 30.48
C THR A 779 14.39 23.17 30.37
N MET A 780 14.95 22.43 29.40
CA MET A 780 14.67 21.02 29.17
C MET A 780 15.37 20.15 30.22
N CYS A 781 14.60 19.36 30.95
CA CYS A 781 15.06 18.48 32.01
C CYS A 781 14.94 17.02 31.55
N PHE A 782 16.07 16.32 31.44
CA PHE A 782 16.11 14.91 31.06
C PHE A 782 16.65 14.04 32.20
N PRO A 783 15.90 13.02 32.66
CA PRO A 783 16.46 11.98 33.52
C PRO A 783 17.65 11.27 32.84
N ALA A 784 18.72 11.00 33.58
CA ALA A 784 19.77 10.08 33.13
C ALA A 784 19.13 8.71 32.84
N GLY A 785 19.39 8.13 31.67
CA GLY A 785 18.58 7.03 31.15
C GLY A 785 17.38 7.46 30.31
N SER A 786 17.45 8.63 29.67
CA SER A 786 16.51 9.04 28.60
C SER A 786 17.00 8.60 27.23
N ASN A 787 16.15 8.69 26.21
CA ASN A 787 16.54 8.45 24.83
C ASN A 787 17.64 9.44 24.36
N GLY A 788 18.80 8.91 23.96
CA GLY A 788 19.96 9.71 23.56
C GLY A 788 19.74 10.57 22.31
N ASN A 789 18.87 10.14 21.41
CA ASN A 789 18.55 10.90 20.19
C ASN A 789 17.77 12.18 20.53
N PHE A 790 16.84 12.12 21.49
CA PHE A 790 16.06 13.29 21.92
C PHE A 790 16.93 14.31 22.65
N VAL A 791 17.85 13.84 23.50
CA VAL A 791 18.84 14.71 24.15
C VAL A 791 19.73 15.39 23.11
N SER A 792 20.20 14.63 22.11
CA SER A 792 21.05 15.16 21.04
C SER A 792 20.31 16.15 20.14
N ALA A 793 19.03 15.87 19.82
CA ALA A 793 18.20 16.78 19.04
C ALA A 793 17.93 18.10 19.79
N ALA A 794 17.67 18.03 21.10
CA ALA A 794 17.50 19.23 21.92
C ALA A 794 18.79 20.08 21.98
N LYS A 795 19.97 19.44 22.10
CA LYS A 795 21.27 20.12 22.01
C LYS A 795 21.50 20.75 20.63
N PHE A 796 21.14 20.03 19.56
CA PHE A 796 21.27 20.52 18.18
C PHE A 796 20.44 21.80 17.98
N LEU A 797 19.23 21.82 18.54
CA LEU A 797 18.31 22.96 18.53
C LEU A 797 18.69 24.08 19.52
N LYS A 798 19.77 23.93 20.28
CA LYS A 798 20.29 24.90 21.27
C LYS A 798 19.39 25.11 22.49
N ALA A 799 18.63 24.10 22.90
CA ALA A 799 17.86 24.17 24.13
C ALA A 799 18.77 24.19 25.37
N ASP A 800 18.39 24.99 26.37
CA ASP A 800 18.98 24.89 27.71
C ASP A 800 18.60 23.55 28.32
N ILE A 801 19.59 22.74 28.72
CA ILE A 801 19.38 21.37 29.18
C ILE A 801 19.95 21.18 30.58
N VAL A 802 19.16 20.53 31.44
CA VAL A 802 19.56 20.02 32.75
C VAL A 802 19.36 18.51 32.77
N ASN A 803 20.43 17.76 33.07
CA ASN A 803 20.34 16.32 33.27
C ASN A 803 20.00 16.02 34.73
N ILE A 804 18.92 15.31 34.96
CA ILE A 804 18.49 14.86 36.29
C ILE A 804 19.18 13.54 36.60
N PRO A 805 20.02 13.45 37.64
CA PRO A 805 20.69 12.20 37.97
C PRO A 805 19.69 11.12 38.40
N THR A 806 19.93 9.87 38.02
CA THR A 806 19.13 8.70 38.42
C THR A 806 20.04 7.65 39.08
N ASN A 807 19.46 6.73 39.85
CA ASN A 807 20.22 5.76 40.66
C ASN A 807 19.91 4.32 40.23
N SER A 808 20.95 3.47 40.14
CA SER A 808 20.85 2.03 39.86
C SER A 808 19.97 1.26 40.85
N GLU A 809 19.87 1.69 42.13
CA GLU A 809 19.05 1.03 43.16
C GLU A 809 17.57 0.96 42.79
N VAL A 810 17.07 1.95 42.05
CA VAL A 810 15.70 2.01 41.52
C VAL A 810 15.67 1.79 40.01
N GLY A 811 16.74 1.18 39.47
CA GLY A 811 16.91 0.87 38.05
C GLY A 811 16.92 2.09 37.13
N PHE A 812 17.45 3.22 37.64
CA PHE A 812 17.53 4.50 36.95
C PHE A 812 16.18 5.15 36.62
N LYS A 813 15.09 4.75 37.29
CA LYS A 813 13.82 5.49 37.23
C LYS A 813 13.97 6.88 37.88
N LEU A 814 13.33 7.88 37.27
CA LEU A 814 13.08 9.18 37.90
C LEU A 814 12.24 9.00 39.18
N THR A 815 12.60 9.71 40.25
CA THR A 815 11.86 9.72 41.52
C THR A 815 11.44 11.13 41.91
N GLU A 816 10.39 11.25 42.72
CA GLU A 816 9.83 12.51 43.19
C GLU A 816 10.83 13.33 44.00
N LYS A 817 11.67 12.66 44.81
CA LYS A 817 12.69 13.31 45.66
C LYS A 817 13.78 13.96 44.83
N THR A 818 14.33 13.24 43.86
CA THR A 818 15.39 13.76 43.01
C THR A 818 14.87 14.87 42.11
N LEU A 819 13.64 14.72 41.60
CA LEU A 819 13.00 15.72 40.77
C LEU A 819 12.76 17.04 41.53
N ALA A 820 12.20 16.96 42.74
CA ALA A 820 11.92 18.15 43.54
C ALA A 820 13.18 18.95 43.84
N ARG A 821 14.30 18.27 44.14
CA ARG A 821 15.59 18.91 44.38
C ARG A 821 16.12 19.66 43.16
N VAL A 822 16.03 19.08 41.96
CA VAL A 822 16.50 19.76 40.74
C VAL A 822 15.61 20.96 40.40
N PHE A 823 14.29 20.83 40.57
CA PHE A 823 13.35 21.90 40.23
C PHE A 823 13.43 23.12 41.14
N GLU A 824 14.07 23.03 42.31
CA GLU A 824 14.37 24.21 43.16
C GLU A 824 15.30 25.21 42.45
N ASP A 825 16.18 24.73 41.56
CA ASP A 825 17.20 25.53 40.89
C ASP A 825 16.88 25.82 39.41
N VAL A 826 15.77 25.28 38.87
CA VAL A 826 15.41 25.39 37.45
C VAL A 826 14.26 26.37 37.23
N ASN A 827 14.47 27.36 36.37
CA ASN A 827 13.42 28.27 35.95
C ASN A 827 12.58 27.66 34.81
N LYS A 828 11.25 27.74 34.91
CA LYS A 828 10.29 27.20 33.92
C LYS A 828 10.68 25.79 33.41
N PRO A 829 10.70 24.78 34.28
CA PRO A 829 11.15 23.45 33.92
C PRO A 829 10.24 22.80 32.87
N TRP A 830 10.86 22.24 31.82
CA TRP A 830 10.24 21.38 30.82
C TRP A 830 10.79 19.97 30.97
N ILE A 831 10.01 19.02 31.47
CA ILE A 831 10.52 17.66 31.73
C ILE A 831 10.09 16.66 30.67
N TYR A 832 11.04 15.85 30.21
CA TYR A 832 10.78 14.68 29.37
C TYR A 832 10.70 13.41 30.23
N ILE A 833 9.65 12.62 30.04
CA ILE A 833 9.42 11.35 30.73
C ILE A 833 9.04 10.29 29.69
N SER A 834 9.87 9.28 29.48
CA SER A 834 9.50 8.09 28.72
C SER A 834 8.69 7.15 29.62
N GLY A 835 7.41 6.93 29.33
CA GLY A 835 6.58 6.02 30.10
C GLY A 835 5.24 5.69 29.46
N PRO A 836 4.53 4.61 29.88
CA PRO A 836 4.82 3.76 31.05
C PRO A 836 6.18 3.04 31.04
N THR A 837 6.63 2.60 29.86
CA THR A 837 7.91 1.93 29.69
C THR A 837 9.04 2.95 29.50
N VAL A 838 10.07 2.84 30.36
CA VAL A 838 11.26 3.69 30.34
C VAL A 838 12.21 3.23 29.24
N ASN A 839 12.52 4.09 28.27
CA ASN A 839 13.56 3.84 27.28
C ASN A 839 14.85 4.59 27.68
N PRO A 840 15.99 3.90 27.88
CA PRO A 840 16.30 2.54 27.42
C PRO A 840 16.17 1.39 28.42
N THR A 841 15.89 1.63 29.70
CA THR A 841 16.04 0.60 30.75
C THR A 841 15.00 -0.53 30.68
N GLY A 842 13.85 -0.29 30.04
CA GLY A 842 12.76 -1.26 29.93
C GLY A 842 12.00 -1.49 31.24
N LEU A 843 12.20 -0.65 32.26
CA LEU A 843 11.38 -0.65 33.48
C LEU A 843 10.05 0.05 33.27
N ILE A 844 9.09 -0.24 34.13
CA ILE A 844 7.74 0.33 34.06
C ILE A 844 7.53 1.25 35.26
N TYR A 845 7.00 2.45 35.01
CA TYR A 845 6.46 3.33 36.03
C TYR A 845 5.09 2.86 36.50
N SER A 846 4.93 2.62 37.80
CA SER A 846 3.60 2.34 38.36
C SER A 846 2.70 3.58 38.31
N ASN A 847 1.40 3.38 38.51
CA ASN A 847 0.43 4.47 38.58
C ASN A 847 0.72 5.46 39.74
N GLU A 848 1.20 4.94 40.87
CA GLU A 848 1.61 5.72 42.04
C GLU A 848 2.88 6.52 41.75
N GLU A 849 3.89 5.90 41.15
CA GLU A 849 5.15 6.57 40.82
C GLU A 849 4.94 7.75 39.87
N ILE A 850 4.17 7.57 38.79
CA ILE A 850 3.90 8.67 37.86
C ILE A 850 3.06 9.77 38.52
N LYS A 851 2.13 9.41 39.41
CA LYS A 851 1.32 10.38 40.17
C LYS A 851 2.19 11.25 41.08
N ASP A 852 3.17 10.67 41.76
CA ASP A 852 4.06 11.41 42.65
C ASP A 852 4.99 12.35 41.85
N ILE A 853 5.51 11.87 40.71
CA ILE A 853 6.30 12.69 39.77
C ILE A 853 5.49 13.87 39.24
N LEU A 854 4.26 13.63 38.77
CA LEU A 854 3.37 14.69 38.26
C LEU A 854 2.97 15.69 39.35
N SER A 855 2.81 15.23 40.60
CA SER A 855 2.52 16.10 41.74
C SER A 855 3.65 17.09 42.01
N VAL A 856 4.91 16.65 41.89
CA VAL A 856 6.08 17.55 41.95
C VAL A 856 6.08 18.51 40.77
N CYS A 857 5.83 18.04 39.54
CA CYS A 857 5.76 18.90 38.37
C CYS A 857 4.70 20.01 38.54
N ALA A 858 3.52 19.67 39.06
CA ALA A 858 2.46 20.63 39.35
C ALA A 858 2.78 21.59 40.51
N LYS A 859 3.68 21.22 41.44
CA LYS A 859 4.16 22.13 42.49
C LYS A 859 5.01 23.25 41.90
N PHE A 860 5.87 22.94 40.93
CA PHE A 860 6.79 23.88 40.30
C PHE A 860 6.25 24.51 39.01
N GLY A 861 5.03 24.17 38.59
CA GLY A 861 4.42 24.73 37.39
C GLY A 861 5.11 24.28 36.10
N ALA A 862 5.65 23.05 36.08
CA ALA A 862 6.44 22.50 34.99
C ALA A 862 5.58 22.18 33.75
N ARG A 863 6.21 22.22 32.57
CA ARG A 863 5.67 21.67 31.33
C ARG A 863 6.14 20.21 31.23
N VAL A 864 5.23 19.25 31.15
CA VAL A 864 5.57 17.81 31.16
C VAL A 864 5.32 17.22 29.78
N ILE A 865 6.33 16.56 29.21
CA ILE A 865 6.21 15.75 28.00
C ILE A 865 6.27 14.28 28.44
N ILE A 866 5.13 13.59 28.37
CA ILE A 866 5.07 12.14 28.56
C ILE A 866 5.17 11.49 27.18
N ASP A 867 6.23 10.73 26.95
CA ASP A 867 6.45 10.00 25.72
C ASP A 867 6.11 8.51 25.88
N THR A 868 5.07 8.11 25.18
CA THR A 868 4.53 6.75 25.16
C THR A 868 5.02 5.92 23.98
N SER A 869 5.89 6.47 23.12
CA SER A 869 6.33 5.83 21.86
C SER A 869 7.04 4.49 22.06
N PHE A 870 7.64 4.27 23.22
CA PHE A 870 8.35 3.04 23.58
C PHE A 870 7.52 2.06 24.42
N SER A 871 6.24 2.39 24.65
CA SER A 871 5.33 1.59 25.46
C SER A 871 4.38 0.74 24.60
N GLY A 872 3.84 -0.32 25.19
CA GLY A 872 2.91 -1.26 24.56
C GLY A 872 3.43 -2.63 24.25
N VAL A 873 4.60 -2.96 24.80
CA VAL A 873 5.14 -4.31 24.76
C VAL A 873 5.64 -4.63 26.17
N GLU A 874 4.71 -4.80 27.09
CA GLU A 874 4.99 -5.07 28.50
C GLU A 874 4.90 -6.59 28.76
N TYR A 875 6.04 -7.28 28.86
CA TYR A 875 6.05 -8.73 29.07
C TYR A 875 5.55 -9.14 30.47
N ASN A 876 5.64 -8.22 31.44
CA ASN A 876 5.18 -8.44 32.80
C ASN A 876 3.80 -7.80 33.04
N ASN A 877 2.75 -8.63 33.01
CA ASN A 877 1.33 -8.20 33.05
C ASN A 877 0.83 -7.68 34.42
N HIS A 878 1.69 -7.53 35.43
CA HIS A 878 1.26 -7.26 36.81
C HIS A 878 1.25 -5.78 37.23
N TRP A 879 1.53 -4.84 36.33
CA TRP A 879 1.72 -3.43 36.70
C TRP A 879 0.42 -2.59 36.78
N GLY A 880 -0.72 -3.12 36.30
CA GLY A 880 -2.05 -2.55 36.57
C GLY A 880 -2.50 -1.37 35.70
N GLY A 881 -1.65 -0.84 34.81
CA GLY A 881 -2.01 0.27 33.94
C GLY A 881 -1.89 1.65 34.61
N TRP A 882 -1.99 2.72 33.82
CA TRP A 882 -2.12 4.08 34.33
C TRP A 882 -3.58 4.56 34.28
N GLU A 883 -3.95 5.38 35.26
CA GLU A 883 -5.22 6.13 35.30
C GLU A 883 -4.92 7.62 35.51
N LEU A 884 -4.45 8.29 34.45
CA LEU A 884 -3.99 9.68 34.53
C LEU A 884 -5.12 10.71 34.66
N LYS A 885 -6.35 10.37 34.28
CA LYS A 885 -7.49 11.30 34.25
C LYS A 885 -7.79 11.86 35.62
N ALA A 886 -7.92 11.00 36.64
CA ALA A 886 -8.17 11.43 38.01
C ALA A 886 -7.00 12.25 38.58
N THR A 887 -5.77 11.83 38.28
CA THR A 887 -4.54 12.52 38.72
C THR A 887 -4.43 13.92 38.12
N LEU A 888 -4.58 14.06 36.81
CA LEU A 888 -4.48 15.35 36.12
C LEU A 888 -5.64 16.28 36.47
N ALA A 889 -6.85 15.75 36.65
CA ALA A 889 -7.99 16.54 37.12
C ALA A 889 -7.75 17.12 38.53
N ALA A 890 -7.06 16.39 39.41
CA ALA A 890 -6.72 16.87 40.76
C ALA A 890 -5.56 17.89 40.77
N LEU A 891 -4.63 17.79 39.81
CA LEU A 891 -3.44 18.63 39.75
C LEU A 891 -3.64 19.92 38.93
N THR A 892 -4.57 19.92 37.98
CA THR A 892 -4.85 21.06 37.11
C THR A 892 -5.82 22.01 37.81
N SER A 893 -5.41 23.27 38.01
CA SER A 893 -6.22 24.30 38.69
C SER A 893 -6.02 25.66 38.03
N PRO A 894 -7.05 26.53 37.97
CA PRO A 894 -6.91 27.92 37.51
C PRO A 894 -5.83 28.71 38.28
N ALA A 895 -5.51 28.29 39.51
CA ALA A 895 -4.46 28.90 40.34
C ALA A 895 -3.03 28.54 39.89
N LYS A 896 -2.86 27.58 38.97
CA LYS A 896 -1.55 27.09 38.47
C LYS A 896 -1.54 27.01 36.94
N PRO A 897 -1.63 28.15 36.23
CA PRO A 897 -1.82 28.16 34.78
C PRO A 897 -0.60 27.67 33.98
N SER A 898 0.58 27.57 34.58
CA SER A 898 1.80 27.14 33.89
C SER A 898 1.97 25.61 33.79
N PHE A 899 1.41 24.85 34.73
CA PHE A 899 1.51 23.39 34.71
C PHE A 899 0.69 22.81 33.56
N CYS A 900 1.31 22.00 32.71
CA CYS A 900 0.59 21.23 31.69
C CYS A 900 1.28 19.94 31.34
N VAL A 901 0.51 19.00 30.81
CA VAL A 901 1.00 17.70 30.39
C VAL A 901 0.63 17.48 28.93
N SER A 902 1.65 17.22 28.12
CA SER A 902 1.55 16.85 26.72
C SER A 902 1.84 15.37 26.59
N LEU A 903 1.02 14.64 25.84
CA LEU A 903 1.24 13.23 25.54
C LEU A 903 1.81 13.11 24.13
N LEU A 904 3.05 12.69 24.03
CA LEU A 904 3.72 12.31 22.80
C LEU A 904 3.61 10.79 22.64
N GLY A 905 3.39 10.30 21.42
CA GLY A 905 3.39 8.87 21.18
C GLY A 905 3.57 8.46 19.73
N GLY A 906 3.95 7.20 19.57
CA GLY A 906 3.96 6.47 18.31
C GLY A 906 3.08 5.23 18.43
N LEU A 907 2.64 4.70 17.28
CA LEU A 907 1.74 3.53 17.25
C LEU A 907 2.46 2.22 16.88
N PHE A 908 3.70 2.29 16.43
CA PHE A 908 4.34 1.17 15.75
C PHE A 908 4.56 -0.07 16.63
N LEU A 909 4.90 0.11 17.92
CA LEU A 909 5.04 -1.00 18.87
C LEU A 909 3.70 -1.64 19.23
N LYS A 910 2.65 -0.84 19.44
CA LYS A 910 1.32 -1.32 19.85
C LYS A 910 0.50 -1.93 18.72
N MET A 911 0.81 -1.58 17.48
CA MET A 911 0.06 -1.99 16.30
C MET A 911 0.84 -2.94 15.39
N LEU A 912 2.07 -3.31 15.80
CA LEU A 912 2.95 -4.23 15.07
C LEU A 912 3.18 -3.80 13.61
N THR A 913 3.32 -2.50 13.37
CA THR A 913 3.36 -1.95 12.01
C THR A 913 4.70 -2.13 11.29
N GLY A 914 5.63 -2.91 11.87
CA GLY A 914 6.95 -3.16 11.30
C GLY A 914 7.75 -1.89 11.03
N GLY A 915 7.52 -0.81 11.77
CA GLY A 915 8.22 0.45 11.56
C GLY A 915 7.54 1.46 10.63
N LEU A 916 6.24 1.29 10.29
CA LEU A 916 5.47 2.42 9.71
C LEU A 916 5.59 3.63 10.63
N SER A 917 6.16 4.70 10.10
CA SER A 917 6.38 5.93 10.82
C SER A 917 5.05 6.67 10.99
N PHE A 918 4.64 6.86 12.24
CA PHE A 918 3.50 7.70 12.61
C PHE A 918 3.68 8.20 14.04
N GLY A 919 3.60 9.51 14.24
CA GLY A 919 3.63 10.17 15.55
C GLY A 919 2.37 10.98 15.80
N PHE A 920 1.93 11.00 17.06
CA PHE A 920 0.85 11.87 17.55
C PHE A 920 1.28 12.66 18.78
N LEU A 921 0.67 13.83 18.96
CA LEU A 921 0.86 14.70 20.11
C LEU A 921 -0.50 15.25 20.54
N THR A 922 -0.80 15.18 21.84
CA THR A 922 -2.00 15.80 22.43
C THR A 922 -1.63 17.01 23.26
N LEU A 923 -2.28 18.15 23.03
CA LEU A 923 -2.08 19.39 23.76
C LEU A 923 -3.40 19.89 24.36
N ASN A 924 -3.40 20.22 25.66
CA ASN A 924 -4.59 20.67 26.39
C ASN A 924 -4.50 22.15 26.83
N GLN A 925 -3.45 22.88 26.42
CA GLN A 925 -3.24 24.27 26.80
C GLN A 925 -3.22 25.19 25.58
N PRO A 926 -4.16 26.15 25.44
CA PRO A 926 -4.26 27.01 24.26
C PRO A 926 -2.97 27.78 23.96
N SER A 927 -2.28 28.30 24.98
CA SER A 927 -1.01 29.03 24.80
C SER A 927 0.08 28.17 24.17
N LEU A 928 0.14 26.88 24.53
CA LEU A 928 1.10 25.94 23.97
C LEU A 928 0.69 25.51 22.55
N VAL A 929 -0.61 25.39 22.29
CA VAL A 929 -1.15 25.11 20.94
C VAL A 929 -0.78 26.25 19.97
N ASP A 930 -1.02 27.50 20.38
CA ASP A 930 -0.67 28.68 19.57
C ASP A 930 0.84 28.78 19.32
N ALA A 931 1.66 28.51 20.35
CA ALA A 931 3.11 28.46 20.22
C ALA A 931 3.54 27.37 19.23
N PHE A 932 2.94 26.18 19.31
CA PHE A 932 3.24 25.07 18.42
C PHE A 932 2.91 25.41 16.96
N HIS A 933 1.72 25.96 16.69
CA HIS A 933 1.31 26.36 15.34
C HIS A 933 2.15 27.49 14.74
N SER A 934 2.94 28.21 15.55
CA SER A 934 3.90 29.18 15.04
C SER A 934 5.09 28.55 14.28
N PHE A 935 5.24 27.21 14.35
CA PHE A 935 6.27 26.42 13.66
C PHE A 935 5.68 25.45 12.60
N PRO A 936 5.35 25.93 11.39
CA PRO A 936 4.57 25.17 10.41
C PRO A 936 5.29 24.01 9.70
N GLY A 937 6.62 23.95 9.69
CA GLY A 937 7.43 22.96 8.94
C GLY A 937 7.43 21.52 9.50
N LEU A 938 6.29 21.03 9.98
CA LEU A 938 6.12 19.66 10.43
C LEU A 938 5.81 18.74 9.24
N SER A 939 6.53 17.63 9.10
CA SER A 939 6.18 16.60 8.13
C SER A 939 4.86 15.95 8.52
N LYS A 940 3.88 15.93 7.62
CA LYS A 940 2.53 15.42 7.90
C LYS A 940 2.36 14.01 7.35
N PRO A 941 1.71 13.11 8.09
CA PRO A 941 1.44 11.77 7.60
C PRO A 941 0.47 11.82 6.44
N HIS A 942 0.82 11.09 5.38
CA HIS A 942 0.02 10.91 4.19
C HIS A 942 -1.37 10.31 4.50
N SER A 943 -2.36 10.65 3.68
CA SER A 943 -3.74 10.14 3.75
C SER A 943 -3.82 8.61 3.86
N THR A 944 -2.98 7.86 3.13
CA THR A 944 -2.98 6.38 3.19
C THR A 944 -2.43 5.84 4.52
N ILE A 945 -1.46 6.54 5.13
CA ILE A 945 -0.95 6.20 6.47
C ILE A 945 -2.03 6.47 7.51
N LYS A 946 -2.73 7.61 7.42
CA LYS A 946 -3.87 7.92 8.31
C LYS A 946 -4.97 6.89 8.18
N TYR A 947 -5.33 6.49 6.96
CA TYR A 947 -6.31 5.43 6.71
C TYR A 947 -5.86 4.09 7.34
N THR A 948 -4.61 3.71 7.13
CA THR A 948 -4.02 2.50 7.72
C THR A 948 -4.13 2.54 9.25
N VAL A 949 -3.71 3.64 9.88
CA VAL A 949 -3.80 3.84 11.32
C VAL A 949 -5.24 3.75 11.80
N LYS A 950 -6.18 4.42 11.12
CA LYS A 950 -7.60 4.35 11.46
C LYS A 950 -8.11 2.91 11.47
N LYS A 951 -7.87 2.18 10.38
CA LYS A 951 -8.31 0.79 10.24
C LYS A 951 -7.71 -0.11 11.33
N LEU A 952 -6.44 0.10 11.67
CA LEU A 952 -5.79 -0.66 12.75
C LEU A 952 -6.35 -0.32 14.13
N LEU A 953 -6.75 0.94 14.37
CA LEU A 953 -7.38 1.37 15.63
C LEU A 953 -8.75 0.70 15.77
N ASP A 954 -9.54 0.71 14.70
CA ASP A 954 -10.84 0.04 14.65
C ASP A 954 -10.72 -1.47 14.89
N LEU A 955 -9.70 -2.13 14.30
CA LEU A 955 -9.43 -3.55 14.51
C LEU A 955 -8.98 -3.88 15.94
N ARG A 956 -8.30 -2.95 16.61
CA ARG A 956 -7.86 -3.13 18.01
C ARG A 956 -9.03 -3.10 18.98
N GLU A 957 -10.03 -2.27 18.73
CA GLU A 957 -11.20 -2.14 19.60
C GLU A 957 -12.18 -3.33 19.48
N GLN A 958 -12.05 -4.15 18.42
CA GLN A 958 -12.81 -5.40 18.28
C GLN A 958 -12.32 -6.45 19.30
N LYS A 959 -13.12 -6.68 20.34
CA LYS A 959 -12.81 -7.68 21.40
C LYS A 959 -12.57 -9.06 20.80
N GLY A 960 -11.41 -9.67 21.12
CA GLY A 960 -11.01 -10.98 20.61
C GLY A 960 -10.44 -10.97 19.18
N GLY A 961 -10.15 -9.79 18.62
CA GLY A 961 -9.63 -9.63 17.26
C GLY A 961 -8.23 -10.22 17.04
N SER A 962 -7.96 -10.60 15.78
CA SER A 962 -6.68 -11.17 15.33
C SER A 962 -5.45 -10.30 15.69
N LEU A 963 -5.60 -8.98 15.70
CA LEU A 963 -4.51 -8.04 16.00
C LEU A 963 -4.08 -8.11 17.48
N LEU A 964 -5.02 -8.10 18.44
CA LEU A 964 -4.71 -8.21 19.87
C LEU A 964 -4.01 -9.54 20.21
N ASN A 965 -4.46 -10.64 19.59
CA ASN A 965 -3.81 -11.93 19.75
C ASN A 965 -2.38 -11.94 19.18
N SER A 966 -2.15 -11.23 18.06
CA SER A 966 -0.82 -11.07 17.47
C SER A 966 0.10 -10.26 18.37
N VAL A 967 -0.40 -9.18 19.00
CA VAL A 967 0.34 -8.37 19.99
C VAL A 967 0.76 -9.23 21.18
N GLY A 968 -0.18 -9.98 21.79
CA GLY A 968 0.16 -10.87 22.91
C GLY A 968 1.11 -12.02 22.53
N GLY A 969 1.08 -12.48 21.28
CA GLY A 969 2.07 -13.42 20.75
C GLY A 969 3.47 -12.81 20.65
N GLN A 970 3.55 -11.57 20.16
CA GLN A 970 4.80 -10.83 20.04
C GLN A 970 5.40 -10.45 21.39
N GLU A 971 4.59 -10.14 22.40
CA GLU A 971 5.04 -9.94 23.78
C GLU A 971 5.77 -11.18 24.31
N LYS A 972 5.13 -12.36 24.25
CA LYS A 972 5.78 -13.62 24.68
C LYS A 972 7.05 -13.95 23.90
N PHE A 973 7.04 -13.64 22.61
CA PHE A 973 8.18 -13.84 21.73
C PHE A 973 9.39 -13.00 22.17
N LEU A 974 9.17 -11.71 22.39
CA LEU A 974 10.21 -10.81 22.86
C LEU A 974 10.64 -11.09 24.31
N GLU A 975 9.74 -11.56 25.18
CA GLU A 975 10.11 -12.04 26.53
C GLU A 975 11.11 -13.20 26.45
N THR A 976 10.90 -14.12 25.51
CA THR A 976 11.79 -15.26 25.27
C THR A 976 13.15 -14.78 24.77
N ARG A 977 13.17 -13.84 23.82
CA ARG A 977 14.40 -13.21 23.34
C ARG A 977 15.14 -12.45 24.43
N TYR A 978 14.43 -11.70 25.27
CA TYR A 978 15.00 -11.01 26.43
C TYR A 978 15.72 -12.00 27.36
N LYS A 979 15.08 -13.12 27.71
CA LYS A 979 15.68 -14.16 28.57
C LYS A 979 16.96 -14.74 27.95
N SER A 980 16.90 -15.12 26.66
CA SER A 980 18.05 -15.68 25.93
C SER A 980 19.21 -14.69 25.79
N PHE A 981 18.91 -13.43 25.45
CA PHE A 981 19.92 -12.39 25.31
C PHE A 981 20.55 -12.01 26.65
N LYS A 982 19.73 -11.91 27.72
CA LYS A 982 20.20 -11.69 29.09
C LYS A 982 21.19 -12.78 29.52
N GLU A 983 20.83 -14.04 29.33
CA GLU A 983 21.70 -15.19 29.66
C GLU A 983 23.03 -15.10 28.89
N THR A 984 22.98 -14.80 27.59
CA THR A 984 24.18 -14.67 26.75
C THR A 984 25.09 -13.54 27.21
N LEU A 985 24.53 -12.36 27.50
CA LEU A 985 25.29 -11.23 28.03
C LEU A 985 25.95 -11.55 29.37
N GLN A 986 25.20 -12.16 30.31
CA GLN A 986 25.71 -12.55 31.62
C GLN A 986 26.85 -13.58 31.51
N ASN A 987 26.68 -14.60 30.67
CA ASN A 987 27.71 -15.60 30.39
C ASN A 987 28.97 -14.99 29.74
N CYS A 988 28.78 -13.87 29.01
CA CYS A 988 29.85 -13.08 28.43
C CYS A 988 30.33 -11.94 29.35
N GLY A 989 30.09 -11.99 30.66
CA GLY A 989 30.67 -11.04 31.61
C GLY A 989 30.09 -9.62 31.59
N TRP A 990 28.88 -9.45 31.05
CA TRP A 990 28.11 -8.21 31.16
C TRP A 990 27.18 -8.24 32.37
N GLU A 991 27.03 -7.09 33.02
CA GLU A 991 26.08 -6.87 34.11
C GLU A 991 24.80 -6.26 33.52
N VAL A 992 23.76 -7.08 33.41
CA VAL A 992 22.49 -6.72 32.75
C VAL A 992 21.52 -6.09 33.76
N LEU A 993 20.95 -4.93 33.42
CA LEU A 993 19.85 -4.32 34.17
C LEU A 993 18.54 -5.05 33.83
N GLU A 994 17.74 -5.39 34.84
CA GLU A 994 16.47 -6.06 34.59
C GLU A 994 15.46 -5.15 33.89
N ALA A 995 14.89 -5.64 32.80
CA ALA A 995 13.79 -5.02 32.09
C ALA A 995 12.49 -5.81 32.29
N GLN A 996 11.37 -5.11 32.21
CA GLN A 996 10.01 -5.65 32.32
C GLN A 996 9.21 -5.45 31.02
N ALA A 997 9.68 -4.59 30.12
CA ALA A 997 8.97 -4.17 28.92
C ALA A 997 9.91 -3.58 27.86
N GLY A 998 9.35 -3.33 26.68
CA GLY A 998 10.00 -2.64 25.58
C GLY A 998 10.99 -3.52 24.82
N ILE A 999 11.62 -2.93 23.80
CA ILE A 999 12.52 -3.64 22.88
C ILE A 999 14.01 -3.41 23.22
N SER A 1000 14.30 -2.60 24.23
CA SER A 1000 15.65 -2.23 24.65
C SER A 1000 16.10 -3.05 25.86
N MET A 1001 17.40 -3.33 25.93
CA MET A 1001 18.08 -3.90 27.09
C MET A 1001 19.33 -3.07 27.40
N VAL A 1002 19.59 -2.85 28.69
CA VAL A 1002 20.72 -2.06 29.16
C VAL A 1002 21.68 -2.96 29.94
N ALA A 1003 22.97 -2.93 29.59
CA ALA A 1003 23.98 -3.76 30.24
C ALA A 1003 25.33 -3.05 30.32
N LYS A 1004 26.06 -3.31 31.40
CA LYS A 1004 27.40 -2.78 31.66
C LYS A 1004 28.47 -3.82 31.31
N PRO A 1005 29.51 -3.49 30.52
CA PRO A 1005 30.57 -4.41 30.14
C PRO A 1005 31.61 -4.61 31.26
N SER A 1006 31.14 -5.01 32.45
CA SER A 1006 31.95 -5.06 33.69
C SER A 1006 33.22 -5.91 33.55
N ALA A 1007 33.21 -6.98 32.75
CA ALA A 1007 34.38 -7.81 32.50
C ALA A 1007 35.44 -7.19 31.56
N TYR A 1008 35.11 -6.11 30.84
CA TYR A 1008 35.93 -5.56 29.75
C TYR A 1008 36.45 -4.14 30.02
N LEU A 1009 35.71 -3.35 30.80
CA LEU A 1009 36.13 -1.98 31.14
C LEU A 1009 37.52 -1.98 31.78
N GLY A 1010 38.40 -1.13 31.26
CA GLY A 1010 39.80 -1.02 31.69
C GLY A 1010 40.75 -2.08 31.11
N LYS A 1011 40.27 -3.06 30.34
CA LYS A 1011 41.13 -4.03 29.62
C LYS A 1011 41.57 -3.47 28.26
N VAL A 1012 42.68 -3.97 27.75
CA VAL A 1012 43.19 -3.61 26.42
C VAL A 1012 42.65 -4.59 25.37
N ILE A 1013 42.10 -4.06 24.28
CA ILE A 1013 41.70 -4.85 23.10
C ILE A 1013 42.69 -4.59 21.97
N LYS A 1014 43.03 -5.64 21.20
CA LYS A 1014 43.82 -5.57 19.98
C LYS A 1014 43.01 -6.09 18.81
N ILE A 1015 42.71 -5.22 17.85
CA ILE A 1015 41.98 -5.57 16.63
C ILE A 1015 42.91 -5.34 15.43
N SER A 1016 43.10 -6.36 14.60
CA SER A 1016 43.85 -6.28 13.36
C SER A 1016 42.90 -6.10 12.17
N GLU A 1017 42.92 -4.94 11.54
CA GLU A 1017 42.15 -4.63 10.31
C GLU A 1017 43.12 -4.17 9.21
N ASN A 1018 43.09 -4.82 8.04
CA ASN A 1018 43.78 -4.38 6.82
C ASN A 1018 45.24 -3.91 7.04
N SER A 1019 46.05 -4.71 7.75
CA SER A 1019 47.47 -4.46 8.10
C SER A 1019 47.75 -3.36 9.15
N ALA A 1020 46.73 -2.68 9.68
CA ALA A 1020 46.84 -1.79 10.83
C ALA A 1020 46.31 -2.47 12.10
N THR A 1021 47.02 -2.32 13.23
CA THR A 1021 46.59 -2.83 14.53
C THR A 1021 46.02 -1.68 15.35
N TRP A 1022 44.74 -1.75 15.70
CA TRP A 1022 44.10 -0.83 16.64
C TRP A 1022 44.19 -1.43 18.05
N GLU A 1023 44.92 -0.76 18.93
CA GLU A 1023 45.08 -1.12 20.33
C GLU A 1023 44.55 0.03 21.21
N THR A 1024 43.56 -0.25 22.05
CA THR A 1024 43.05 0.73 23.01
C THR A 1024 42.68 0.07 24.33
N LYS A 1025 42.70 0.87 25.41
CA LYS A 1025 42.13 0.49 26.70
C LYS A 1025 40.64 0.84 26.69
N LEU A 1026 39.79 -0.14 26.97
CA LEU A 1026 38.35 0.04 26.92
C LEU A 1026 37.83 0.96 28.02
N ASP A 1027 36.95 1.87 27.64
CA ASP A 1027 36.20 2.76 28.51
C ASP A 1027 34.79 3.01 27.95
N ASP A 1028 34.03 3.86 28.64
CA ASP A 1028 32.65 4.23 28.29
C ASP A 1028 32.52 4.84 26.90
N SER A 1029 33.57 5.49 26.38
CA SER A 1029 33.55 6.25 25.13
C SER A 1029 33.92 5.41 23.90
N ASN A 1030 34.73 4.36 24.08
CA ASN A 1030 35.28 3.59 22.96
C ASN A 1030 34.74 2.15 22.86
N ILE A 1031 33.91 1.70 23.80
CA ILE A 1031 33.31 0.35 23.78
C ILE A 1031 32.47 0.10 22.52
N ARG A 1032 31.69 1.09 22.08
CA ARG A 1032 30.88 1.02 20.86
C ARG A 1032 31.75 0.75 19.64
N GLU A 1033 32.83 1.50 19.49
CA GLU A 1033 33.78 1.36 18.38
C GLU A 1033 34.51 0.01 18.44
N ALA A 1034 34.88 -0.45 19.63
CA ALA A 1034 35.51 -1.74 19.82
C ALA A 1034 34.58 -2.89 19.40
N MET A 1035 33.28 -2.83 19.77
CA MET A 1035 32.28 -3.82 19.37
C MET A 1035 32.10 -3.84 17.86
N LEU A 1036 31.95 -2.65 17.24
CA LEU A 1036 31.79 -2.50 15.79
C LEU A 1036 32.97 -3.11 15.02
N ARG A 1037 34.21 -2.71 15.31
CA ARG A 1037 35.39 -3.17 14.58
C ARG A 1037 35.68 -4.66 14.76
N SER A 1038 35.41 -5.22 15.94
CA SER A 1038 35.69 -6.64 16.21
C SER A 1038 34.62 -7.60 15.67
N THR A 1039 33.36 -7.18 15.67
CA THR A 1039 32.23 -8.07 15.41
C THR A 1039 31.27 -7.62 14.32
N GLY A 1040 31.25 -6.33 13.97
CA GLY A 1040 30.25 -5.72 13.09
C GLY A 1040 28.92 -5.41 13.78
N LEU A 1041 28.85 -5.47 15.12
CA LEU A 1041 27.65 -5.19 15.90
C LEU A 1041 27.58 -3.71 16.30
N CYS A 1042 26.52 -3.02 15.87
CA CYS A 1042 26.25 -1.63 16.22
C CYS A 1042 25.43 -1.56 17.53
N ILE A 1043 25.94 -0.84 18.52
CA ILE A 1043 25.31 -0.64 19.84
C ILE A 1043 25.34 0.84 20.24
N ASN A 1044 24.60 1.21 21.26
CA ASN A 1044 24.68 2.53 21.89
C ASN A 1044 25.48 2.43 23.21
N SER A 1045 26.40 3.36 23.47
CA SER A 1045 27.22 3.39 24.69
C SER A 1045 26.60 4.24 25.81
N ALA A 1046 27.37 4.43 26.89
CA ALA A 1046 27.04 5.31 28.00
C ALA A 1046 26.81 6.78 27.58
N SER A 1047 27.43 7.21 26.48
CA SER A 1047 27.23 8.58 25.97
C SER A 1047 25.81 8.79 25.43
N TRP A 1048 25.22 7.75 24.83
CA TRP A 1048 23.85 7.76 24.33
C TRP A 1048 22.83 7.51 25.45
N THR A 1049 23.07 6.54 26.33
CA THR A 1049 22.14 6.23 27.44
C THR A 1049 22.10 7.34 28.50
N GLY A 1050 23.19 8.11 28.62
CA GLY A 1050 23.40 9.05 29.72
C GLY A 1050 23.63 8.38 31.07
N ILE A 1051 23.80 7.05 31.10
CA ILE A 1051 24.07 6.26 32.31
C ILE A 1051 25.53 5.79 32.27
N PRO A 1052 26.39 6.24 33.21
CA PRO A 1052 27.80 5.88 33.21
C PRO A 1052 28.06 4.37 33.19
N GLY A 1053 28.86 3.91 32.24
CA GLY A 1053 29.22 2.50 32.03
C GLY A 1053 28.17 1.62 31.35
N TYR A 1054 26.95 2.10 31.10
CA TYR A 1054 25.87 1.25 30.59
C TYR A 1054 25.62 1.46 29.10
N CYS A 1055 25.69 0.36 28.34
CA CYS A 1055 25.37 0.31 26.92
C CYS A 1055 23.92 -0.14 26.72
N ARG A 1056 23.32 0.24 25.59
CA ARG A 1056 21.98 -0.19 25.16
C ARG A 1056 22.05 -1.09 23.93
N PHE A 1057 21.17 -2.09 23.93
CA PHE A 1057 20.95 -3.07 22.87
C PHE A 1057 19.47 -3.15 22.54
N THR A 1058 19.12 -3.40 21.28
CA THR A 1058 17.74 -3.64 20.83
C THR A 1058 17.53 -5.10 20.47
N ILE A 1059 16.47 -5.74 20.97
CA ILE A 1059 16.18 -7.17 20.75
C ILE A 1059 15.11 -7.44 19.68
N ALA A 1060 14.54 -6.39 19.08
CA ALA A 1060 13.50 -6.48 18.04
C ALA A 1060 14.08 -6.59 16.63
N LEU A 1061 14.94 -7.58 16.40
CA LEU A 1061 15.60 -7.87 15.11
C LEU A 1061 14.86 -8.94 14.29
N GLU A 1062 15.28 -9.15 13.03
CA GLU A 1062 14.97 -10.37 12.28
C GLU A 1062 15.58 -11.61 12.98
N ASP A 1063 15.00 -12.80 12.81
CA ASP A 1063 15.42 -14.02 13.52
C ASP A 1063 16.89 -14.39 13.24
N GLY A 1064 17.29 -14.40 11.97
CA GLY A 1064 18.68 -14.63 11.57
C GLY A 1064 19.63 -13.56 12.08
N GLU A 1065 19.23 -12.29 12.08
CA GLU A 1065 20.04 -11.19 12.64
C GLU A 1065 20.18 -11.27 14.16
N PHE A 1066 19.14 -11.67 14.89
CA PHE A 1066 19.20 -11.86 16.34
C PHE A 1066 20.18 -12.97 16.73
N GLU A 1067 20.14 -14.10 16.03
CA GLU A 1067 21.10 -15.21 16.24
C GLU A 1067 22.53 -14.78 15.90
N ARG A 1068 22.72 -13.99 14.83
CA ARG A 1068 24.03 -13.41 14.51
C ARG A 1068 24.50 -12.44 15.60
N ALA A 1069 23.60 -11.64 16.18
CA ALA A 1069 23.92 -10.72 17.27
C ALA A 1069 24.40 -11.46 18.52
N LEU A 1070 23.74 -12.56 18.91
CA LEU A 1070 24.19 -13.43 20.01
C LEU A 1070 25.62 -13.94 19.77
N ASN A 1071 25.90 -14.41 18.55
CA ASN A 1071 27.23 -14.85 18.16
C ASN A 1071 28.27 -13.72 18.19
N CYS A 1072 27.89 -12.49 17.84
CA CYS A 1072 28.76 -11.31 17.96
C CYS A 1072 29.15 -11.04 19.42
N ILE A 1073 28.21 -11.11 20.37
CA ILE A 1073 28.52 -10.97 21.81
C ILE A 1073 29.55 -12.02 22.27
N VAL A 1074 29.36 -13.28 21.89
CA VAL A 1074 30.30 -14.37 22.21
C VAL A 1074 31.65 -14.17 21.52
N LYS A 1075 31.66 -13.70 20.27
CA LYS A 1075 32.90 -13.38 19.54
C LYS A 1075 33.68 -12.26 20.20
N PHE A 1076 32.99 -11.23 20.70
CA PHE A 1076 33.63 -10.13 21.44
C PHE A 1076 34.33 -10.63 22.70
N GLN A 1077 33.70 -11.51 23.48
CA GLN A 1077 34.32 -12.14 24.65
C GLN A 1077 35.65 -12.82 24.29
N LYS A 1078 35.68 -13.57 23.17
CA LYS A 1078 36.89 -14.27 22.70
C LYS A 1078 38.03 -13.31 22.32
N ALA A 1079 37.74 -12.06 21.97
CA ALA A 1079 38.78 -11.06 21.70
C ALA A 1079 39.61 -10.69 22.94
N PHE A 1080 39.13 -11.02 24.15
CA PHE A 1080 39.82 -10.80 25.43
C PHE A 1080 40.32 -12.09 26.09
N GLY A 1081 40.01 -13.25 25.52
CA GLY A 1081 40.37 -14.56 26.05
C GLY A 1081 41.50 -15.21 25.26
N ASN A 1082 42.66 -15.35 25.91
CA ASN A 1082 43.45 -16.58 25.82
C ASN A 1082 43.30 -17.31 27.15
#